data_AF-A0A1F2T1U6-F1
#
_entry.id   AF-A0A1F2T1U6-F1
#
_cell.length_a   1.000
_cell.length_b   1.000
_cell.length_c   1.000
_cell.angle_alpha   90.00
_cell.angle_beta   90.00
_cell.angle_gamma   90.00
#
_symmetry.space_group_name_H-M   'P 1'
#
loop_
_entity.id
_entity.type
_entity.pdbx_description
1 polymer ?
#
loop_
_entity_poly.entity_id
_entity_poly.type
_entity_poly.pdbx_seq_one_letter_code
_entity_poly.pdbx_strand_id
1 'polypeptide(L)'
;MQVTIILTLFGVAVTASALAGWWYARESTPHQGPLILISVDGLRPGELQTYGGTTSRAPAIDALSADAVVFERAYAHSPLTLPAHASIMTGQLPFEHGVRDEAGFALREEARSLPALLQNRGFETGAAVSSFLLRPESGLSQGFSYFDADLPDEPGGALPIVARDGTYTTEAAERWLRGRRGHRFFLFVQVDERDAESTVARLVEGLKSRDLYDRATIVLTADRADPDANMSLDESALHVPLLVKQPDAEGGGRRVAMTVQHIDLLPTVLDLVRAPIPSGLRGRSLRPVLDGDEDALDDRPIYAETLAALFRFGGPGQFLLATPTYRYLRGTHEGAIDAVIAVSGEIPEAIELRNELDRLLHEQRLSRPQAIDPADEDQFAALGYLGSPLFGPAPEPLGADQEAWVLERHRAAAVLISQKDYVAAVGQLQEITRTHPRLPAVQYQLGMLLGRVGRVEDAERALQAAARVEPDNPYIRAAVADLLLRAGRPQEAEPHAALAVALAEHDDGRAVAVAGEIAARVAFALDDEEGALMQAEAAERADPRLPLVEFIRGGALLAGGKHEEALAAFEAAAPNEDRRPIEGLHFLLGETLMHLGRPDEAEAHFRAERRLFPRNLCAYESLAVLLHEAQRAGAVQEVLEALVDAVPTPEGYRTAARLWTAVGQPARAAAVKAAARERFRQGPSVARLEPGARR
;
A
#
# COMPACT_ATOMS: atom_id res chain seq x y z
N MET A 1 67.78 -24.96 -9.77
CA MET A 1 67.04 -24.45 -10.94
C MET A 1 65.53 -24.34 -10.67
N GLN A 2 64.86 -25.38 -10.15
CA GLN A 2 63.41 -25.31 -9.87
C GLN A 2 62.99 -24.26 -8.82
N VAL A 3 63.72 -24.12 -7.70
CA VAL A 3 63.39 -23.15 -6.65
C VAL A 3 63.47 -21.70 -7.14
N THR A 4 64.47 -21.41 -7.98
CA THR A 4 64.63 -20.08 -8.60
C THR A 4 63.46 -19.76 -9.52
N ILE A 5 63.00 -20.73 -10.32
CA ILE A 5 61.84 -20.54 -11.22
C ILE A 5 60.55 -20.27 -10.44
N ILE A 6 60.33 -20.98 -9.32
CA ILE A 6 59.14 -20.78 -8.48
C ILE A 6 59.15 -19.40 -7.82
N LEU A 7 60.30 -18.97 -7.28
CA LEU A 7 60.43 -17.64 -6.67
C LEU A 7 60.26 -16.52 -7.71
N THR A 8 60.77 -16.70 -8.93
CA THR A 8 60.58 -15.74 -10.01
C THR A 8 59.12 -15.67 -10.46
N LEU A 9 58.45 -16.81 -10.62
CA LEU A 9 57.02 -16.85 -10.98
C LEU A 9 56.14 -16.23 -9.88
N PHE A 10 56.45 -16.49 -8.61
CA PHE A 10 55.75 -15.88 -7.48
C PHE A 10 55.98 -14.36 -7.44
N GLY A 11 57.21 -13.90 -7.65
CA GLY A 11 57.53 -12.48 -7.76
C GLY A 11 56.78 -11.80 -8.90
N VAL A 12 56.73 -12.42 -10.09
CA VAL A 12 55.98 -11.91 -11.24
C VAL A 12 54.47 -11.86 -10.94
N ALA A 13 53.91 -12.91 -10.32
CA ALA A 13 52.50 -12.94 -9.95
C ALA A 13 52.15 -11.84 -8.93
N VAL A 14 52.95 -11.67 -7.88
CA VAL A 14 52.75 -10.60 -6.87
C VAL A 14 52.88 -9.22 -7.50
N THR A 15 53.85 -9.02 -8.40
CA THR A 15 54.05 -7.73 -9.07
C THR A 15 52.92 -7.44 -10.06
N ALA A 16 52.45 -8.45 -10.79
CA ALA A 16 51.30 -8.34 -11.68
C ALA A 16 50.00 -8.05 -10.89
N SER A 17 49.78 -8.70 -9.74
CA SER A 17 48.65 -8.41 -8.85
C SER A 17 48.76 -7.02 -8.22
N ALA A 18 49.96 -6.55 -7.86
CA ALA A 18 50.18 -5.22 -7.35
C ALA A 18 49.98 -4.13 -8.43
N LEU A 19 50.43 -4.38 -9.67
CA LEU A 19 50.21 -3.49 -10.81
C LEU A 19 48.75 -3.48 -11.26
N ALA A 20 48.07 -4.63 -11.28
CA ALA A 20 46.64 -4.72 -11.54
C ALA A 20 45.83 -4.04 -10.43
N GLY A 21 46.20 -4.24 -9.16
CA GLY A 21 45.59 -3.56 -8.03
C GLY A 21 45.83 -2.05 -8.04
N TRP A 22 47.01 -1.59 -8.47
CA TRP A 22 47.32 -0.16 -8.61
C TRP A 22 46.62 0.47 -9.83
N TRP A 23 46.48 -0.25 -10.94
CA TRP A 23 45.74 0.20 -12.12
C TRP A 23 44.23 0.28 -11.83
N TYR A 24 43.67 -0.71 -11.14
CA TYR A 24 42.26 -0.73 -10.67
C TYR A 24 41.97 0.26 -9.53
N ALA A 25 42.99 0.63 -8.75
CA ALA A 25 42.92 1.72 -7.78
C ALA A 25 43.02 3.11 -8.44
N ARG A 26 43.40 3.17 -9.72
CA ARG A 26 43.51 4.40 -10.51
C ARG A 26 42.21 4.74 -11.24
N GLU A 27 41.34 3.75 -11.50
CA GLU A 27 39.90 4.04 -11.56
C GLU A 27 39.52 4.76 -10.25
N SER A 28 38.62 5.74 -10.31
CA SER A 28 38.29 6.72 -9.25
C SER A 28 38.10 6.12 -7.84
N THR A 29 38.76 6.69 -6.81
CA THR A 29 38.62 6.27 -5.39
C THR A 29 37.14 6.11 -5.01
N PRO A 30 36.75 5.04 -4.28
CA PRO A 30 35.34 4.78 -3.96
C PRO A 30 34.70 6.00 -3.32
N HIS A 31 33.50 6.39 -3.78
CA HIS A 31 32.75 7.51 -3.22
C HIS A 31 32.59 7.34 -1.71
N GLN A 32 33.12 8.31 -0.96
CA GLN A 32 33.00 8.36 0.50
C GLN A 32 32.04 9.45 0.97
N GLY A 33 31.47 10.24 0.05
CA GLY A 33 30.61 11.35 0.41
C GLY A 33 29.16 10.93 0.71
N PRO A 34 28.31 11.91 1.02
CA PRO A 34 26.88 11.69 1.17
C PRO A 34 26.25 11.17 -0.12
N LEU A 35 25.21 10.35 0.05
CA LEU A 35 24.30 9.94 -1.02
C LEU A 35 22.91 10.46 -0.67
N ILE A 36 22.35 11.32 -1.53
CA ILE A 36 21.01 11.88 -1.33
C ILE A 36 20.13 11.43 -2.48
N LEU A 37 19.01 10.77 -2.18
CA LEU A 37 17.98 10.44 -3.14
C LEU A 37 16.73 11.25 -2.80
N ILE A 38 16.36 12.17 -3.69
CA ILE A 38 15.14 12.97 -3.62
C ILE A 38 14.17 12.38 -4.64
N SER A 39 13.05 11.85 -4.17
CA SER A 39 11.96 11.39 -5.02
C SER A 39 10.76 12.33 -4.87
N VAL A 40 10.17 12.72 -6.00
CA VAL A 40 9.04 13.65 -6.03
C VAL A 40 7.83 12.96 -6.64
N ASP A 41 6.72 12.90 -5.91
CA ASP A 41 5.45 12.33 -6.40
C ASP A 41 4.81 13.27 -7.41
N GLY A 42 4.68 12.78 -8.65
CA GLY A 42 3.95 13.45 -9.73
C GLY A 42 4.70 14.57 -10.46
N LEU A 43 6.02 14.67 -10.32
CA LEU A 43 6.81 15.69 -11.01
C LEU A 43 7.07 15.31 -12.47
N ARG A 44 6.60 16.15 -13.41
CA ARG A 44 6.77 15.91 -14.85
C ARG A 44 8.03 16.59 -15.38
N PRO A 45 8.75 15.99 -16.34
CA PRO A 45 9.85 16.67 -17.03
C PRO A 45 9.42 18.03 -17.59
N GLY A 46 8.26 18.12 -18.25
CA GLY A 46 7.77 19.35 -18.89
C GLY A 46 7.53 20.54 -17.93
N GLU A 47 7.55 20.33 -16.62
CA GLU A 47 7.39 21.39 -15.61
C GLU A 47 8.71 22.07 -15.25
N LEU A 48 9.84 21.47 -15.62
CA LEU A 48 11.19 21.95 -15.32
C LEU A 48 11.81 22.65 -16.53
N GLN A 49 12.48 23.78 -16.33
CA GLN A 49 13.12 24.51 -17.45
C GLN A 49 14.23 23.68 -18.08
N THR A 50 14.95 22.91 -17.27
CA THR A 50 15.99 21.99 -17.74
C THR A 50 15.47 20.93 -18.72
N TYR A 51 14.16 20.71 -18.82
CA TYR A 51 13.52 19.78 -19.75
C TYR A 51 12.68 20.51 -20.82
N GLY A 52 12.83 21.82 -20.97
CA GLY A 52 12.11 22.64 -21.95
C GLY A 52 10.79 23.23 -21.43
N GLY A 53 10.52 23.13 -20.13
CA GLY A 53 9.39 23.81 -19.49
C GLY A 53 9.49 25.33 -19.63
N THR A 54 8.34 25.98 -19.85
CA THR A 54 8.28 27.42 -20.16
C THR A 54 8.14 28.32 -18.91
N THR A 55 7.91 27.75 -17.73
CA THR A 55 7.74 28.49 -16.47
C THR A 55 8.79 28.11 -15.42
N SER A 56 9.47 29.09 -14.83
CA SER A 56 10.45 28.89 -13.74
C SER A 56 9.74 28.60 -12.41
N ARG A 57 9.07 27.45 -12.30
CA ARG A 57 8.40 27.04 -11.05
C ARG A 57 9.36 26.35 -10.06
N ALA A 58 10.55 25.95 -10.50
CA ALA A 58 11.49 25.19 -9.69
C ALA A 58 12.97 25.66 -9.82
N PRO A 59 13.28 26.92 -9.43
CA PRO A 59 14.61 27.49 -9.62
C PRO A 59 15.74 26.76 -8.87
N ALA A 60 15.49 26.14 -7.71
CA ALA A 60 16.49 25.35 -7.02
C ALA A 60 16.76 24.01 -7.74
N ILE A 61 15.74 23.40 -8.33
CA ILE A 61 15.90 22.19 -9.16
C ILE A 61 16.65 22.54 -10.45
N ASP A 62 16.31 23.65 -11.10
CA ASP A 62 17.02 24.14 -12.29
C ASP A 62 18.48 24.53 -11.96
N ALA A 63 18.74 25.09 -10.77
CA ALA A 63 20.11 25.36 -10.33
C ALA A 63 20.91 24.07 -10.05
N LEU A 64 20.27 23.04 -9.49
CA LEU A 64 20.89 21.73 -9.29
C LEU A 64 21.25 21.07 -10.63
N SER A 65 20.45 21.28 -11.69
CA SER A 65 20.73 20.68 -13.00
C SER A 65 22.02 21.21 -13.64
N ALA A 66 22.44 22.43 -13.32
CA ALA A 66 23.72 22.98 -13.77
C ALA A 66 24.94 22.23 -13.20
N ASP A 67 24.78 21.64 -12.00
CA ASP A 67 25.82 20.84 -11.33
C ASP A 67 25.65 19.33 -11.57
N ALA A 68 24.62 18.92 -12.32
CA ALA A 68 24.24 17.53 -12.52
C ALA A 68 24.30 17.08 -13.98
N VAL A 69 24.42 15.76 -14.18
CA VAL A 69 24.11 15.12 -15.46
C VAL A 69 22.59 14.98 -15.57
N VAL A 70 22.02 15.48 -16.67
CA VAL A 70 20.58 15.47 -16.95
C VAL A 70 20.25 14.34 -17.91
N PHE A 71 19.46 13.36 -17.47
CA PHE A 71 18.98 12.29 -18.35
C PHE A 71 17.68 12.71 -19.01
N GLU A 72 17.65 12.75 -20.34
CA GLU A 72 16.48 13.19 -21.12
C GLU A 72 15.39 12.13 -21.19
N ARG A 73 15.75 10.86 -21.05
CA ARG A 73 14.88 9.70 -21.28
C ARG A 73 14.94 8.72 -20.11
N ALA A 74 14.41 9.12 -18.96
CA ALA A 74 14.30 8.26 -17.78
C ALA A 74 12.87 7.77 -17.58
N TYR A 75 12.69 6.48 -17.29
CA TYR A 75 11.36 5.86 -17.21
C TYR A 75 11.12 5.07 -15.93
N ALA A 76 9.90 5.22 -15.40
CA ALA A 76 9.35 4.40 -14.35
C ALA A 76 8.82 3.05 -14.90
N HIS A 77 8.72 2.05 -14.03
CA HIS A 77 8.18 0.72 -14.37
C HIS A 77 6.70 0.56 -14.04
N SER A 78 6.12 1.54 -13.36
CA SER A 78 4.70 1.57 -13.01
C SER A 78 4.28 3.04 -12.87
N PRO A 79 3.05 3.40 -13.26
CA PRO A 79 2.49 4.73 -13.00
C PRO A 79 2.01 4.89 -11.54
N LEU A 80 2.36 3.95 -10.67
CA LEU A 80 1.93 3.85 -9.28
C LEU A 80 3.13 4.11 -8.36
N THR A 81 2.89 4.87 -7.30
CA THR A 81 3.85 5.29 -6.27
C THR A 81 4.55 4.11 -5.61
N LEU A 82 3.83 3.17 -4.98
CA LEU A 82 4.47 2.09 -4.21
C LEU A 82 5.27 1.12 -5.10
N PRO A 83 4.75 0.59 -6.23
CA PRO A 83 5.54 -0.23 -7.15
C PRO A 83 6.77 0.49 -7.72
N ALA A 84 6.65 1.76 -8.10
CA ALA A 84 7.78 2.53 -8.62
C ALA A 84 8.89 2.70 -7.58
N HIS A 85 8.54 3.03 -6.34
CA HIS A 85 9.50 3.12 -5.24
C HIS A 85 10.13 1.77 -4.90
N ALA A 86 9.36 0.69 -4.91
CA ALA A 86 9.92 -0.65 -4.74
C ALA A 86 10.94 -0.98 -5.84
N SER A 87 10.70 -0.60 -7.09
CA SER A 87 11.67 -0.75 -8.19
C SER A 87 12.94 0.08 -7.96
N ILE A 88 12.82 1.35 -7.55
CA ILE A 88 13.97 2.22 -7.21
C ILE A 88 14.81 1.60 -6.08
N MET A 89 14.14 1.14 -5.02
CA MET A 89 14.82 0.64 -3.82
C MET A 89 15.44 -0.74 -4.02
N THR A 90 14.99 -1.55 -4.97
CA THR A 90 15.46 -2.94 -5.14
C THR A 90 16.24 -3.18 -6.44
N GLY A 91 16.17 -2.27 -7.40
CA GLY A 91 16.72 -2.49 -8.74
C GLY A 91 16.02 -3.63 -9.50
N GLN A 92 14.81 -4.00 -9.09
CA GLN A 92 14.01 -5.09 -9.64
C GLN A 92 12.75 -4.55 -10.32
N LEU A 93 12.22 -5.30 -11.29
CA LEU A 93 10.94 -4.99 -11.91
C LEU A 93 9.75 -5.32 -10.97
N PRO A 94 8.56 -4.75 -11.19
CA PRO A 94 7.36 -5.01 -10.38
C PRO A 94 7.06 -6.48 -10.09
N PHE A 95 7.14 -7.33 -11.11
CA PHE A 95 6.92 -8.77 -10.97
C PHE A 95 8.04 -9.50 -10.21
N GLU A 96 9.26 -8.94 -10.18
CA GLU A 96 10.41 -9.53 -9.50
C GLU A 96 10.40 -9.21 -8.00
N HIS A 97 10.11 -7.96 -7.62
CA HIS A 97 9.99 -7.61 -6.19
C HIS A 97 8.64 -8.04 -5.61
N GLY A 98 7.59 -8.12 -6.43
CA GLY A 98 6.27 -8.65 -6.06
C GLY A 98 5.26 -7.59 -5.63
N VAL A 99 5.58 -6.31 -5.77
CA VAL A 99 4.69 -5.18 -5.45
C VAL A 99 4.13 -4.65 -6.77
N ARG A 100 2.83 -4.83 -7.00
CA ARG A 100 2.19 -4.68 -8.32
C ARG A 100 1.03 -3.68 -8.35
N ASP A 101 0.63 -3.18 -7.19
CA ASP A 101 -0.37 -2.13 -6.99
C ASP A 101 -0.13 -1.45 -5.63
N GLU A 102 -0.92 -0.43 -5.30
CA GLU A 102 -0.85 0.30 -4.03
C GLU A 102 -1.51 -0.44 -2.87
N ALA A 103 -2.69 -1.01 -3.11
CA ALA A 103 -3.52 -1.59 -2.06
C ALA A 103 -3.25 -3.09 -1.93
N GLY A 104 -2.92 -3.53 -0.71
CA GLY A 104 -2.71 -4.95 -0.42
C GLY A 104 -1.36 -5.51 -0.89
N PHE A 105 -0.40 -4.65 -1.25
CA PHE A 105 0.96 -5.08 -1.56
C PHE A 105 1.95 -4.45 -0.59
N ALA A 106 3.00 -5.21 -0.27
CA ALA A 106 4.12 -4.77 0.53
C ALA A 106 5.39 -5.43 0.01
N LEU A 107 6.52 -4.75 0.16
CA LEU A 107 7.83 -5.31 -0.15
C LEU A 107 8.13 -6.45 0.83
N ARG A 108 8.54 -7.61 0.29
CA ARG A 108 8.88 -8.81 1.08
C ARG A 108 10.04 -8.53 2.04
N GLU A 109 10.04 -9.15 3.22
CA GLU A 109 11.05 -8.92 4.26
C GLU A 109 12.47 -9.31 3.84
N GLU A 110 12.61 -10.27 2.92
CA GLU A 110 13.91 -10.73 2.41
C GLU A 110 14.42 -9.89 1.22
N ALA A 111 13.71 -8.83 0.84
CA ALA A 111 14.09 -7.98 -0.27
C ALA A 111 15.43 -7.29 -0.01
N ARG A 112 16.33 -7.35 -1.01
CA ARG A 112 17.63 -6.68 -0.93
C ARG A 112 17.50 -5.23 -1.36
N SER A 113 17.10 -4.38 -0.41
CA SER A 113 16.95 -2.94 -0.66
C SER A 113 18.30 -2.20 -0.71
N LEU A 114 18.37 -1.11 -1.47
CA LEU A 114 19.48 -0.18 -1.56
C LEU A 114 19.97 0.29 -0.18
N PRO A 115 19.10 0.78 0.74
CA PRO A 115 19.54 1.16 2.07
C PRO A 115 20.17 -0.03 2.84
N ALA A 116 19.60 -1.24 2.78
CA ALA A 116 20.19 -2.41 3.45
C ALA A 116 21.58 -2.76 2.87
N LEU A 117 21.76 -2.67 1.54
CA LEU A 117 23.03 -2.92 0.87
C LEU A 117 24.08 -1.86 1.20
N LEU A 118 23.68 -0.59 1.36
CA LEU A 118 24.56 0.51 1.77
C LEU A 118 24.94 0.42 3.25
N GLN A 119 24.01 0.01 4.11
CA GLN A 119 24.26 -0.20 5.54
C GLN A 119 25.35 -1.26 5.75
N ASN A 120 25.33 -2.35 4.97
CA ASN A 120 26.37 -3.37 4.94
C ASN A 120 27.76 -2.84 4.51
N ARG A 121 27.82 -1.60 3.99
CA ARG A 121 29.05 -0.89 3.62
C ARG A 121 29.38 0.25 4.57
N GLY A 122 28.70 0.33 5.72
CA GLY A 122 28.95 1.32 6.76
C GLY A 122 28.41 2.71 6.44
N PHE A 123 27.39 2.81 5.58
CA PHE A 123 26.59 4.03 5.47
C PHE A 123 25.54 4.05 6.58
N GLU A 124 25.37 5.19 7.23
CA GLU A 124 24.18 5.47 8.03
C GLU A 124 23.01 5.77 7.09
N THR A 125 21.85 5.15 7.32
CA THR A 125 20.70 5.23 6.40
C THR A 125 19.53 5.95 7.08
N GLY A 126 19.04 7.02 6.46
CA GLY A 126 17.91 7.80 6.94
C GLY A 126 16.88 8.02 5.84
N ALA A 127 15.61 8.06 6.23
CA ALA A 127 14.51 8.40 5.35
C ALA A 127 13.51 9.35 6.01
N ALA A 128 12.94 10.25 5.22
CA ALA A 128 11.72 10.96 5.56
C ALA A 128 10.79 10.95 4.34
N VAL A 129 9.55 10.50 4.51
CA VAL A 129 8.58 10.35 3.41
C VAL A 129 7.30 11.11 3.73
N SER A 130 6.64 11.64 2.69
CA SER A 130 5.35 12.33 2.85
C SER A 130 4.15 11.42 2.67
N SER A 131 4.24 10.41 1.81
CA SER A 131 3.10 9.60 1.37
C SER A 131 2.75 8.47 2.35
N PHE A 132 1.45 8.31 2.62
CA PHE A 132 0.88 7.17 3.35
C PHE A 132 1.29 5.82 2.74
N LEU A 133 1.50 5.76 1.43
CA LEU A 133 1.84 4.53 0.70
C LEU A 133 3.27 4.04 0.99
N LEU A 134 4.13 4.90 1.53
CA LEU A 134 5.54 4.60 1.82
C LEU A 134 5.79 4.39 3.32
N ARG A 135 4.74 4.20 4.12
CA ARG A 135 4.83 3.89 5.55
C ARG A 135 5.55 2.55 5.81
N PRO A 136 6.06 2.29 7.03
CA PRO A 136 6.76 1.05 7.35
C PRO A 136 6.01 -0.23 6.97
N GLU A 137 4.68 -0.21 7.05
CA GLU A 137 3.78 -1.31 6.72
C GLU A 137 3.85 -1.73 5.24
N SER A 138 4.31 -0.85 4.34
CA SER A 138 4.55 -1.21 2.92
C SER A 138 5.89 -1.92 2.70
N GLY A 139 6.70 -2.09 3.75
CA GLY A 139 8.00 -2.76 3.71
C GLY A 139 9.15 -1.89 3.17
N LEU A 140 8.90 -0.64 2.77
CA LEU A 140 9.96 0.24 2.24
C LEU A 140 10.92 0.79 3.29
N SER A 141 10.60 0.65 4.59
CA SER A 141 11.49 1.04 5.69
C SER A 141 12.69 0.10 5.87
N GLN A 142 12.68 -1.07 5.23
CA GLN A 142 13.73 -2.07 5.33
C GLN A 142 15.11 -1.52 4.99
N GLY A 143 16.05 -1.60 5.94
CA GLY A 143 17.43 -1.14 5.79
C GLY A 143 17.70 0.30 6.21
N PHE A 144 16.67 1.06 6.59
CA PHE A 144 16.83 2.39 7.17
C PHE A 144 17.04 2.33 8.68
N SER A 145 18.08 3.01 9.17
CA SER A 145 18.34 3.17 10.62
C SER A 145 17.49 4.28 11.26
N TYR A 146 16.92 5.16 10.44
CA TYR A 146 15.92 6.17 10.80
C TYR A 146 14.91 6.27 9.67
N PHE A 147 13.62 6.16 9.99
CA PHE A 147 12.54 6.23 9.00
C PHE A 147 11.40 7.06 9.58
N ASP A 148 11.13 8.22 8.98
CA ASP A 148 10.14 9.17 9.44
C ASP A 148 8.99 9.24 8.43
N ALA A 149 7.84 8.67 8.81
CA ALA A 149 6.65 8.55 7.96
C ALA A 149 5.37 8.98 8.70
N ASP A 150 5.53 9.61 9.86
CA ASP A 150 4.41 9.97 10.72
C ASP A 150 3.51 10.99 10.02
N LEU A 151 2.24 10.61 9.85
CA LEU A 151 1.18 11.48 9.37
C LEU A 151 0.60 12.23 10.58
N PRO A 152 0.34 13.54 10.46
CA PRO A 152 -0.26 14.28 11.56
C PRO A 152 -1.67 13.76 11.83
N ASP A 153 -2.01 13.61 13.11
CA ASP A 153 -3.41 13.44 13.53
C ASP A 153 -4.09 14.82 13.40
N GLU A 154 -5.12 14.94 12.55
CA GLU A 154 -6.02 16.10 12.58
C GLU A 154 -7.33 15.74 13.28
N PRO A 155 -7.51 16.14 14.56
CA PRO A 155 -8.78 15.95 15.26
C PRO A 155 -9.89 16.75 14.56
N GLY A 156 -10.88 16.04 14.02
CA GLY A 156 -12.02 16.67 13.33
C GLY A 156 -11.80 17.03 11.87
N GLY A 157 -10.71 16.55 11.23
CA GLY A 157 -10.52 16.65 9.79
C GLY A 157 -11.65 15.95 9.02
N ALA A 158 -12.18 16.59 7.98
CA ALA A 158 -13.29 16.05 7.18
C ALA A 158 -12.84 14.92 6.22
N LEU A 159 -11.53 14.77 6.00
CA LEU A 159 -10.92 13.81 5.08
C LEU A 159 -9.73 13.12 5.76
N PRO A 160 -9.52 11.81 5.49
CA PRO A 160 -8.32 11.13 5.96
C PRO A 160 -7.08 11.68 5.26
N ILE A 161 -6.00 11.80 6.03
CA ILE A 161 -4.72 12.33 5.55
C ILE A 161 -3.97 11.20 4.85
N VAL A 162 -3.67 11.39 3.56
CA VAL A 162 -2.96 10.42 2.71
C VAL A 162 -1.54 10.86 2.37
N ALA A 163 -1.21 12.12 2.65
CA ALA A 163 0.13 12.66 2.57
C ALA A 163 0.26 13.82 3.55
N ARG A 164 1.41 13.93 4.22
CA ARG A 164 1.75 15.11 5.02
C ARG A 164 2.41 16.19 4.18
N ASP A 165 2.28 17.43 4.63
CA ASP A 165 2.99 18.58 4.07
C ASP A 165 4.51 18.33 4.05
N GLY A 166 5.13 18.53 2.89
CA GLY A 166 6.55 18.26 2.66
C GLY A 166 7.49 19.12 3.52
N THR A 167 7.00 20.20 4.14
CA THR A 167 7.75 20.95 5.15
C THR A 167 8.11 20.08 6.34
N TYR A 168 7.17 19.26 6.85
CA TYR A 168 7.44 18.35 7.96
C TYR A 168 8.45 17.27 7.57
N THR A 169 8.30 16.72 6.36
CA THR A 169 9.25 15.74 5.79
C THR A 169 10.66 16.33 5.68
N THR A 170 10.76 17.55 5.14
CA THR A 170 12.03 18.26 4.99
C THR A 170 12.67 18.58 6.35
N GLU A 171 11.87 19.01 7.33
CA GLU A 171 12.36 19.26 8.69
C GLU A 171 12.86 17.99 9.39
N ALA A 172 12.19 16.85 9.20
CA ALA A 172 12.65 15.56 9.68
C ALA A 172 14.00 15.17 9.06
N ALA A 173 14.12 15.30 7.74
CA ALA A 173 15.36 15.05 7.01
C ALA A 173 16.50 15.96 7.50
N GLU A 174 16.27 17.27 7.64
CA GLU A 174 17.26 18.23 8.15
C GLU A 174 17.66 17.94 9.60
N ARG A 175 16.69 17.57 10.46
CA ARG A 175 16.94 17.21 11.86
C ARG A 175 17.84 15.98 11.94
N TRP A 176 17.55 14.95 11.15
CA TRP A 176 18.39 13.77 11.07
C TRP A 176 19.79 14.09 10.55
N LEU A 177 19.87 14.89 9.48
CA LEU A 177 21.12 15.37 8.88
C LEU A 177 21.96 16.12 9.91
N ARG A 178 21.37 17.02 10.72
CA ARG A 178 22.08 17.81 11.77
C ARG A 178 22.76 16.92 12.81
N GLY A 179 22.19 15.74 13.07
CA GLY A 179 22.75 14.77 14.01
C GLY A 179 23.94 13.98 13.47
N ARG A 180 24.25 14.06 12.17
CA ARG A 180 25.32 13.26 11.54
C ARG A 180 26.68 13.94 11.72
N ARG A 181 27.63 13.18 12.27
CA ARG A 181 29.06 13.59 12.38
C ARG A 181 29.93 13.01 11.27
N GLY A 182 29.49 11.92 10.65
CA GLY A 182 30.14 11.29 9.51
C GLY A 182 29.72 11.89 8.17
N HIS A 183 30.50 11.62 7.13
CA HIS A 183 30.25 12.03 5.75
C HIS A 183 29.69 10.88 4.88
N ARG A 184 29.64 9.64 5.42
CA ARG A 184 29.11 8.45 4.74
C ARG A 184 27.70 8.14 5.22
N PHE A 185 26.71 8.77 4.60
CA PHE A 185 25.31 8.51 4.88
C PHE A 185 24.48 8.50 3.60
N PHE A 186 23.39 7.74 3.63
CA PHE A 186 22.37 7.71 2.60
C PHE A 186 21.10 8.33 3.18
N LEU A 187 20.61 9.39 2.53
CA LEU A 187 19.37 10.06 2.88
C LEU A 187 18.37 9.91 1.74
N PHE A 188 17.23 9.30 2.03
CA PHE A 188 16.08 9.27 1.13
C PHE A 188 15.04 10.30 1.58
N VAL A 189 14.58 11.16 0.68
CA VAL A 189 13.52 12.12 0.94
C VAL A 189 12.46 11.98 -0.14
N GLN A 190 11.21 11.73 0.27
CA GLN A 190 10.07 11.68 -0.63
C GLN A 190 9.05 12.76 -0.29
N VAL A 191 8.72 13.60 -1.28
CA VAL A 191 7.73 14.68 -1.16
C VAL A 191 6.81 14.73 -2.38
N ASP A 192 5.73 15.50 -2.30
CA ASP A 192 4.84 15.83 -3.43
C ASP A 192 5.47 16.93 -4.32
N GLU A 193 5.06 16.99 -5.59
CA GLU A 193 5.45 18.04 -6.56
C GLU A 193 5.38 19.46 -5.96
N ARG A 194 4.34 19.77 -5.18
CA ARG A 194 4.12 21.09 -4.57
C ARG A 194 5.23 21.50 -3.61
N ASP A 195 5.88 20.54 -2.98
CA ASP A 195 6.91 20.74 -1.96
C ASP A 195 8.33 20.52 -2.49
N ALA A 196 8.47 20.03 -3.73
CA ALA A 196 9.73 19.63 -4.33
C ALA A 196 10.77 20.76 -4.33
N GLU A 197 10.38 21.94 -4.80
CA GLU A 197 11.27 23.11 -4.91
C GLU A 197 11.82 23.53 -3.54
N SER A 198 10.94 23.67 -2.54
CA SER A 198 11.35 24.10 -1.19
C SER A 198 12.23 23.04 -0.51
N THR A 199 11.93 21.76 -0.73
CA THR A 199 12.69 20.62 -0.21
C THR A 199 14.10 20.62 -0.79
N VAL A 200 14.23 20.74 -2.12
CA VAL A 200 15.53 20.76 -2.81
C VAL A 200 16.37 21.95 -2.37
N ALA A 201 15.78 23.16 -2.34
CA ALA A 201 16.48 24.37 -1.88
C ALA A 201 17.06 24.20 -0.47
N ARG A 202 16.24 23.71 0.47
CA ARG A 202 16.62 23.53 1.87
C ARG A 202 17.67 22.44 2.08
N LEU A 203 17.53 21.29 1.42
CA LEU A 203 18.52 20.21 1.52
C LEU A 203 19.86 20.62 0.93
N VAL A 204 19.88 21.30 -0.22
CA VAL A 204 21.11 21.82 -0.84
C VAL A 204 21.79 22.83 0.08
N GLU A 205 21.05 23.78 0.65
CA GLU A 205 21.59 24.76 1.61
C GLU A 205 22.12 24.06 2.89
N GLY A 206 21.40 23.05 3.37
CA GLY A 206 21.82 22.22 4.50
C GLY A 206 23.12 21.46 4.26
N LEU A 207 23.39 21.04 3.02
CA LEU A 207 24.65 20.41 2.62
C LEU A 207 25.77 21.44 2.43
N LYS A 208 25.48 22.59 1.80
CA LYS A 208 26.45 23.67 1.56
C LYS A 208 26.96 24.27 2.86
N SER A 209 26.07 24.57 3.81
CA SER A 209 26.41 25.10 5.14
C SER A 209 27.32 24.17 5.97
N ARG A 210 27.52 22.92 5.54
CA ARG A 210 28.34 21.91 6.20
C ARG A 210 29.52 21.42 5.37
N ASP A 211 29.81 22.06 4.23
CA ASP A 211 30.89 21.65 3.33
C ASP A 211 30.71 20.20 2.82
N LEU A 212 29.46 19.77 2.65
CA LEU A 212 29.11 18.43 2.19
C LEU A 212 28.61 18.41 0.74
N TYR A 213 28.13 19.54 0.21
CA TYR A 213 27.52 19.62 -1.13
C TYR A 213 28.49 19.17 -2.23
N ASP A 214 29.71 19.70 -2.25
CA ASP A 214 30.70 19.39 -3.28
C ASP A 214 31.04 17.89 -3.28
N ARG A 215 31.07 17.26 -2.10
CA ARG A 215 31.34 15.82 -1.95
C ARG A 215 30.12 14.92 -2.12
N ALA A 216 28.91 15.47 -2.18
CA ALA A 216 27.69 14.67 -2.22
C ALA A 216 27.40 14.17 -3.64
N THR A 217 26.84 12.97 -3.73
CA THR A 217 26.05 12.56 -4.89
C THR A 217 24.59 12.85 -4.59
N ILE A 218 23.92 13.60 -5.46
CA ILE A 218 22.48 13.90 -5.33
C ILE A 218 21.77 13.33 -6.56
N VAL A 219 20.83 12.42 -6.31
CA VAL A 219 19.91 11.89 -7.31
C VAL A 219 18.55 12.53 -7.08
N LEU A 220 18.02 13.24 -8.07
CA LEU A 220 16.65 13.74 -8.07
C LEU A 220 15.87 13.02 -9.16
N THR A 221 14.76 12.41 -8.80
CA THR A 221 13.84 11.73 -9.74
C THR A 221 12.38 11.93 -9.31
N ALA A 222 11.44 11.59 -10.20
CA ALA A 222 10.07 11.31 -9.80
C ALA A 222 9.85 9.79 -9.69
N ASP A 223 8.86 9.35 -8.93
CA ASP A 223 8.40 7.96 -8.91
C ASP A 223 7.47 7.65 -10.10
N ARG A 224 6.62 8.60 -10.46
CA ARG A 224 5.69 8.62 -11.59
C ARG A 224 5.49 10.05 -12.07
N ALA A 225 5.03 10.19 -13.30
CA ALA A 225 4.90 11.51 -13.94
C ALA A 225 3.53 12.16 -13.74
N ASP A 226 2.42 11.42 -13.81
CA ASP A 226 1.07 11.98 -13.66
C ASP A 226 0.26 11.22 -12.60
N PRO A 227 -0.12 11.89 -11.50
CA PRO A 227 -0.90 11.27 -10.45
C PRO A 227 -2.27 10.69 -10.86
N ASP A 228 -2.84 11.18 -11.96
CA ASP A 228 -4.14 10.75 -12.47
C ASP A 228 -4.03 9.67 -13.56
N ALA A 229 -2.82 9.35 -14.04
CA ALA A 229 -2.58 8.37 -15.10
C ALA A 229 -2.30 6.94 -14.58
N ASN A 230 -2.80 6.57 -13.40
CA ASN A 230 -2.55 5.30 -12.71
C ASN A 230 -2.90 4.03 -13.53
N MET A 231 -3.71 4.17 -14.57
CA MET A 231 -4.17 3.09 -15.45
C MET A 231 -3.61 3.18 -16.88
N SER A 232 -2.67 4.09 -17.12
CA SER A 232 -2.02 4.27 -18.43
C SER A 232 -0.55 3.91 -18.37
N LEU A 233 -0.03 3.39 -19.49
CA LEU A 233 1.40 3.15 -19.73
C LEU A 233 1.94 4.05 -20.86
N ASP A 234 1.28 5.18 -21.13
CA ASP A 234 1.76 6.15 -22.10
C ASP A 234 3.05 6.87 -21.65
N GLU A 235 3.60 7.70 -22.54
CA GLU A 235 4.80 8.50 -22.25
C GLU A 235 4.57 9.45 -21.07
N SER A 236 3.39 10.07 -20.99
CA SER A 236 3.07 11.05 -19.95
C SER A 236 2.92 10.44 -18.55
N ALA A 237 2.67 9.13 -18.46
CA ALA A 237 2.61 8.40 -17.20
C ALA A 237 3.98 7.87 -16.73
N LEU A 238 4.86 7.52 -17.67
CA LEU A 238 6.11 6.79 -17.37
C LEU A 238 7.39 7.63 -17.47
N HIS A 239 7.41 8.72 -18.24
CA HIS A 239 8.61 9.55 -18.45
C HIS A 239 8.81 10.52 -17.26
N VAL A 240 9.90 10.33 -16.53
CA VAL A 240 10.20 11.05 -15.29
C VAL A 240 11.50 11.85 -15.41
N PRO A 241 11.67 12.96 -14.66
CA PRO A 241 12.94 13.66 -14.60
C PRO A 241 13.97 12.79 -13.88
N LEU A 242 15.24 12.86 -14.29
CA LEU A 242 16.36 12.25 -13.58
C LEU A 242 17.61 13.13 -13.69
N LEU A 243 18.03 13.66 -12.55
CA LEU A 243 19.25 14.45 -12.39
C LEU A 243 20.22 13.71 -11.47
N VAL A 244 21.48 13.60 -11.87
CA VAL A 244 22.53 13.00 -11.04
C VAL A 244 23.70 13.97 -10.90
N LYS A 245 23.79 14.62 -9.74
CA LYS A 245 24.94 15.44 -9.35
C LYS A 245 26.03 14.54 -8.82
N GLN A 246 27.21 14.56 -9.43
CA GLN A 246 28.39 13.83 -8.96
C GLN A 246 29.26 14.69 -8.04
N PRO A 247 30.19 14.11 -7.27
CA PRO A 247 31.19 14.88 -6.53
C PRO A 247 31.89 15.91 -7.44
N ASP A 248 32.19 17.08 -6.86
CA ASP A 248 32.83 18.21 -7.54
C ASP A 248 32.09 18.70 -8.81
N ALA A 249 30.80 18.39 -8.91
CA ALA A 249 29.95 18.67 -10.08
C ALA A 249 30.49 18.06 -11.39
N GLU A 250 31.13 16.89 -11.29
CA GLU A 250 31.68 16.18 -12.45
C GLU A 250 30.58 15.82 -13.47
N GLY A 251 30.74 16.32 -14.69
CA GLY A 251 29.74 16.18 -15.76
C GLY A 251 28.56 17.15 -15.65
N GLY A 252 28.58 18.12 -14.73
CA GLY A 252 27.52 19.10 -14.54
C GLY A 252 27.12 19.84 -15.82
N GLY A 253 25.81 19.96 -16.03
CA GLY A 253 25.19 20.59 -17.20
C GLY A 253 25.18 19.71 -18.46
N ARG A 254 25.83 18.54 -18.44
CA ARG A 254 25.77 17.59 -19.56
C ARG A 254 24.40 16.94 -19.63
N ARG A 255 23.95 16.68 -20.86
CA ARG A 255 22.67 16.05 -21.17
C ARG A 255 22.91 14.71 -21.84
N VAL A 256 22.18 13.70 -21.39
CA VAL A 256 22.29 12.32 -21.87
C VAL A 256 20.96 11.91 -22.49
N ALA A 257 20.98 11.57 -23.77
CA ALA A 257 19.79 11.14 -24.52
C ALA A 257 19.54 9.63 -24.45
N MET A 258 20.45 8.86 -23.87
CA MET A 258 20.32 7.41 -23.67
C MET A 258 19.09 7.09 -22.81
N THR A 259 18.40 6.01 -23.15
CA THR A 259 17.25 5.53 -22.39
C THR A 259 17.71 4.87 -21.08
N VAL A 260 17.18 5.35 -19.95
CA VAL A 260 17.47 4.83 -18.59
C VAL A 260 16.19 4.50 -17.83
N GLN A 261 16.31 3.66 -16.81
CA GLN A 261 15.18 3.09 -16.09
C GLN A 261 15.39 3.19 -14.57
N HIS A 262 14.31 3.22 -13.77
CA HIS A 262 14.42 3.27 -12.30
C HIS A 262 15.29 2.15 -11.70
N ILE A 263 15.23 0.95 -12.28
CA ILE A 263 16.04 -0.19 -11.82
C ILE A 263 17.54 0.01 -12.00
N ASP A 264 17.98 1.00 -12.78
CA ASP A 264 19.40 1.34 -12.96
C ASP A 264 19.99 2.10 -11.77
N LEU A 265 19.14 2.71 -10.92
CA LEU A 265 19.62 3.53 -9.80
C LEU A 265 20.35 2.71 -8.75
N LEU A 266 19.81 1.56 -8.34
CA LEU A 266 20.47 0.70 -7.36
C LEU A 266 21.89 0.26 -7.80
N PRO A 267 22.08 -0.39 -8.97
CA PRO A 267 23.42 -0.79 -9.39
C PRO A 267 24.34 0.40 -9.62
N THR A 268 23.84 1.55 -10.06
CA THR A 268 24.63 2.79 -10.19
C THR A 268 25.15 3.27 -8.85
N VAL A 269 24.28 3.38 -7.84
CA VAL A 269 24.69 3.84 -6.49
C VAL A 269 25.69 2.87 -5.87
N LEU A 270 25.50 1.56 -6.04
CA LEU A 270 26.47 0.58 -5.56
C LEU A 270 27.82 0.69 -6.29
N ASP A 271 27.83 0.86 -7.61
CA ASP A 271 29.06 1.02 -8.38
C ASP A 271 29.85 2.27 -7.96
N LEU A 272 29.17 3.41 -7.77
CA LEU A 272 29.78 4.67 -7.31
C LEU A 272 30.53 4.50 -5.98
N VAL A 273 30.00 3.69 -5.05
CA VAL A 273 30.65 3.39 -3.76
C VAL A 273 31.55 2.14 -3.79
N ARG A 274 31.75 1.53 -4.98
CA ARG A 274 32.46 0.26 -5.20
C ARG A 274 31.92 -0.91 -4.36
N ALA A 275 30.61 -0.93 -4.18
CA ALA A 275 29.88 -2.01 -3.54
C ALA A 275 29.64 -3.17 -4.54
N PRO A 276 29.80 -4.44 -4.11
CA PRO A 276 29.29 -5.58 -4.86
C PRO A 276 27.82 -5.41 -5.26
N ILE A 277 27.56 -5.51 -6.56
CA ILE A 277 26.23 -5.47 -7.16
C ILE A 277 25.63 -6.89 -7.07
N PRO A 278 24.41 -7.07 -6.54
CA PRO A 278 23.74 -8.36 -6.52
C PRO A 278 23.61 -8.98 -7.92
N SER A 279 23.88 -10.28 -8.04
CA SER A 279 23.63 -11.03 -9.28
C SER A 279 22.13 -11.11 -9.58
N GLY A 280 21.76 -11.09 -10.86
CA GLY A 280 20.37 -11.29 -11.29
C GLY A 280 19.54 -10.01 -11.38
N LEU A 281 20.14 -8.84 -11.10
CA LEU A 281 19.50 -7.56 -11.42
C LEU A 281 19.44 -7.37 -12.93
N ARG A 282 18.30 -6.85 -13.41
CA ARG A 282 18.14 -6.40 -14.80
C ARG A 282 18.66 -4.98 -15.00
N GLY A 283 18.65 -4.17 -13.95
CA GLY A 283 19.28 -2.86 -13.95
C GLY A 283 20.79 -2.94 -14.16
N ARG A 284 21.37 -1.89 -14.71
CA ARG A 284 22.81 -1.76 -14.95
C ARG A 284 23.32 -0.43 -14.39
N SER A 285 24.60 -0.39 -14.04
CA SER A 285 25.22 0.85 -13.58
C SER A 285 25.29 1.88 -14.71
N LEU A 286 24.84 3.10 -14.44
CA LEU A 286 24.96 4.27 -15.31
C LEU A 286 26.31 4.99 -15.14
N ARG A 287 27.21 4.49 -14.29
CA ARG A 287 28.52 5.12 -14.03
C ARG A 287 29.32 5.42 -15.31
N PRO A 288 29.45 4.52 -16.30
CA PRO A 288 30.19 4.85 -17.53
C PRO A 288 29.61 6.09 -18.24
N VAL A 289 28.29 6.17 -18.30
CA VAL A 289 27.55 7.29 -18.89
C VAL A 289 27.72 8.56 -18.06
N LEU A 290 27.76 8.46 -16.73
CA LEU A 290 28.05 9.59 -15.82
C LEU A 290 29.50 10.10 -15.99
N ASP A 291 30.44 9.20 -16.24
CA ASP A 291 31.86 9.49 -16.47
C ASP A 291 32.14 10.00 -17.91
N GLY A 292 31.11 10.07 -18.77
CA GLY A 292 31.17 10.64 -20.11
C GLY A 292 31.35 9.65 -21.25
N ASP A 293 31.32 8.35 -20.97
CA ASP A 293 31.38 7.27 -21.96
C ASP A 293 29.97 6.77 -22.29
N GLU A 294 29.27 7.51 -23.15
CA GLU A 294 27.89 7.19 -23.57
C GLU A 294 27.81 5.94 -24.46
N ASP A 295 28.90 5.60 -25.16
CA ASP A 295 28.98 4.43 -26.04
C ASP A 295 29.20 3.12 -25.26
N ALA A 296 29.49 3.20 -23.95
CA ALA A 296 29.71 2.03 -23.10
C ALA A 296 28.44 1.19 -22.88
N LEU A 297 27.25 1.75 -23.11
CA LEU A 297 25.97 1.12 -22.82
C LEU A 297 25.02 1.18 -24.03
N ASP A 298 24.60 0.01 -24.53
CA ASP A 298 23.62 -0.06 -25.62
C ASP A 298 22.21 0.34 -25.16
N ASP A 299 21.41 0.99 -26.01
CA ASP A 299 19.98 1.20 -25.73
C ASP A 299 19.23 -0.14 -25.56
N ARG A 300 18.22 -0.16 -24.70
CA ARG A 300 17.42 -1.37 -24.43
C ARG A 300 15.94 -1.04 -24.22
N PRO A 301 15.04 -2.02 -24.45
CA PRO A 301 13.63 -1.82 -24.16
C PRO A 301 13.35 -1.56 -22.68
N ILE A 302 12.29 -0.79 -22.42
CA ILE A 302 11.74 -0.49 -21.10
C ILE A 302 10.53 -1.38 -20.88
N TYR A 303 10.53 -2.11 -19.78
CA TYR A 303 9.33 -2.80 -19.30
C TYR A 303 8.51 -1.87 -18.40
N ALA A 304 7.19 -1.86 -18.51
CA ALA A 304 6.33 -1.24 -17.52
C ALA A 304 5.01 -2.00 -17.37
N GLU A 305 4.33 -1.81 -16.25
CA GLU A 305 3.03 -2.43 -16.01
C GLU A 305 2.10 -1.60 -15.12
N THR A 306 0.80 -1.81 -15.33
CA THR A 306 -0.24 -1.40 -14.40
C THR A 306 -1.33 -2.46 -14.35
N LEU A 307 -1.61 -2.95 -13.16
CA LEU A 307 -2.66 -3.94 -12.90
C LEU A 307 -3.87 -3.33 -12.18
N ALA A 308 -3.92 -1.99 -12.08
CA ALA A 308 -4.97 -1.28 -11.36
C ALA A 308 -6.39 -1.63 -11.90
N ALA A 309 -6.58 -1.77 -13.23
CA ALA A 309 -7.86 -2.19 -13.81
C ALA A 309 -8.30 -3.58 -13.31
N LEU A 310 -7.35 -4.51 -13.29
CA LEU A 310 -7.57 -5.89 -12.88
C LEU A 310 -7.96 -5.95 -11.40
N PHE A 311 -7.18 -5.31 -10.53
CA PHE A 311 -7.41 -5.38 -9.09
C PHE A 311 -8.63 -4.59 -8.62
N ARG A 312 -9.02 -3.50 -9.32
CA ARG A 312 -10.15 -2.67 -8.91
C ARG A 312 -11.51 -3.22 -9.36
N PHE A 313 -11.61 -3.74 -10.58
CA PHE A 313 -12.89 -4.19 -11.13
C PHE A 313 -12.83 -5.38 -12.11
N GLY A 314 -11.73 -6.14 -12.14
CA GLY A 314 -11.58 -7.30 -13.03
C GLY A 314 -11.41 -6.91 -14.50
N GLY A 315 -10.91 -5.70 -14.77
CA GLY A 315 -10.53 -5.24 -16.11
C GLY A 315 -9.19 -5.83 -16.57
N PRO A 316 -8.75 -5.53 -17.81
CA PRO A 316 -7.47 -6.03 -18.31
C PRO A 316 -6.30 -5.30 -17.67
N GLY A 317 -5.42 -6.02 -16.97
CA GLY A 317 -4.12 -5.47 -16.60
C GLY A 317 -3.25 -5.25 -17.84
N GLN A 318 -2.32 -4.30 -17.78
CA GLN A 318 -1.51 -3.89 -18.93
C GLN A 318 -0.02 -4.13 -18.68
N PHE A 319 0.66 -4.64 -19.70
CA PHE A 319 2.12 -4.79 -19.77
C PHE A 319 2.64 -4.08 -20.99
N LEU A 320 3.72 -3.32 -20.83
CA LEU A 320 4.38 -2.57 -21.89
C LEU A 320 5.82 -3.08 -22.04
N LEU A 321 6.25 -3.22 -23.30
CA LEU A 321 7.65 -3.20 -23.66
C LEU A 321 7.89 -2.09 -24.70
N ALA A 322 8.72 -1.11 -24.38
CA ALA A 322 8.90 0.09 -25.19
C ALA A 322 10.37 0.32 -25.58
N THR A 323 10.60 0.73 -26.81
CA THR A 323 11.87 1.27 -27.31
C THR A 323 11.66 2.75 -27.67
N PRO A 324 12.72 3.52 -28.04
CA PRO A 324 12.54 4.88 -28.54
C PRO A 324 11.64 4.99 -29.79
N THR A 325 11.43 3.89 -30.52
CA THR A 325 10.74 3.85 -31.82
C THR A 325 9.40 3.11 -31.78
N TYR A 326 9.21 2.16 -30.85
CA TYR A 326 8.00 1.32 -30.78
C TYR A 326 7.56 1.05 -29.35
N ARG A 327 6.26 0.86 -29.18
CA ARG A 327 5.64 0.44 -27.92
C ARG A 327 4.77 -0.79 -28.18
N TYR A 328 5.02 -1.87 -27.45
CA TYR A 328 4.21 -3.08 -27.48
C TYR A 328 3.41 -3.21 -26.20
N LEU A 329 2.09 -3.09 -26.30
CA LEU A 329 1.15 -3.16 -25.19
C LEU A 329 0.38 -4.47 -25.24
N ARG A 330 0.40 -5.22 -24.13
CA ARG A 330 -0.27 -6.52 -23.98
C ARG A 330 -1.15 -6.54 -22.74
N GLY A 331 -2.34 -7.13 -22.87
CA GLY A 331 -3.28 -7.35 -21.76
C GLY A 331 -3.02 -8.64 -20.98
N THR A 332 -3.57 -8.76 -19.77
CA THR A 332 -3.45 -9.97 -18.93
C THR A 332 -4.13 -11.21 -19.48
N HIS A 333 -5.11 -11.05 -20.38
CA HIS A 333 -5.86 -12.15 -20.99
C HIS A 333 -5.82 -12.08 -22.51
N GLU A 334 -5.96 -13.23 -23.15
CA GLU A 334 -5.97 -13.34 -24.61
C GLU A 334 -7.13 -12.51 -25.19
N GLY A 335 -6.83 -11.67 -26.19
CA GLY A 335 -7.81 -10.78 -26.82
C GLY A 335 -8.14 -9.50 -26.03
N ALA A 336 -7.57 -9.29 -24.84
CA ALA A 336 -7.82 -8.08 -24.05
C ALA A 336 -7.15 -6.85 -24.65
N ILE A 337 -5.82 -6.91 -24.87
CA ILE A 337 -5.02 -5.88 -25.52
C ILE A 337 -3.84 -6.59 -26.20
N ASP A 338 -3.63 -6.33 -27.48
CA ASP A 338 -2.44 -6.73 -28.23
C ASP A 338 -2.18 -5.67 -29.30
N ALA A 339 -1.39 -4.67 -28.96
CA ALA A 339 -1.22 -3.47 -29.76
C ALA A 339 0.26 -3.11 -29.94
N VAL A 340 0.64 -2.84 -31.19
CA VAL A 340 1.93 -2.27 -31.55
C VAL A 340 1.68 -0.81 -31.95
N ILE A 341 2.32 0.10 -31.23
CA ILE A 341 2.22 1.53 -31.47
C ILE A 341 3.58 2.00 -32.00
N ALA A 342 3.61 2.43 -33.25
CA ALA A 342 4.79 3.05 -33.84
C ALA A 342 4.92 4.49 -33.32
N VAL A 343 6.04 4.80 -32.67
CA VAL A 343 6.42 6.17 -32.31
C VAL A 343 7.08 6.85 -33.52
N SER A 344 7.91 6.10 -34.26
CA SER A 344 8.47 6.50 -35.56
C SER A 344 9.04 5.29 -36.33
N GLY A 345 8.78 5.16 -37.64
CA GLY A 345 9.33 4.09 -38.51
C GLY A 345 8.28 3.13 -39.11
N GLU A 346 8.71 2.18 -39.95
CA GLU A 346 7.89 1.06 -40.47
C GLU A 346 7.92 -0.14 -39.51
N ILE A 347 7.03 -1.13 -39.62
CA ILE A 347 6.76 -2.15 -38.57
C ILE A 347 7.47 -3.53 -38.78
N PRO A 348 8.81 -3.67 -38.69
CA PRO A 348 9.46 -5.00 -38.57
C PRO A 348 9.65 -5.53 -37.13
N GLU A 349 9.80 -4.66 -36.12
CA GLU A 349 10.32 -5.01 -34.77
C GLU A 349 9.26 -5.54 -33.78
N ALA A 350 7.97 -5.50 -34.16
CA ALA A 350 6.85 -5.90 -33.31
C ALA A 350 6.92 -7.36 -32.81
N ILE A 351 7.41 -8.28 -33.66
CA ILE A 351 7.48 -9.71 -33.34
C ILE A 351 8.54 -9.96 -32.25
N GLU A 352 9.64 -9.23 -32.29
CA GLU A 352 10.73 -9.37 -31.32
C GLU A 352 10.31 -8.85 -29.94
N LEU A 353 9.68 -7.67 -29.88
CA LEU A 353 9.15 -7.12 -28.63
C LEU A 353 8.08 -8.01 -28.01
N ARG A 354 7.21 -8.60 -28.83
CA ARG A 354 6.23 -9.58 -28.34
C ARG A 354 6.91 -10.80 -27.75
N ASN A 355 7.84 -11.42 -28.48
CA ASN A 355 8.54 -12.61 -28.00
C ASN A 355 9.38 -12.32 -26.73
N GLU A 356 9.94 -11.12 -26.62
CA GLU A 356 10.65 -10.68 -25.42
C GLU A 356 9.68 -10.53 -24.23
N LEU A 357 8.57 -9.83 -24.42
CA LEU A 357 7.57 -9.65 -23.36
C LEU A 357 6.98 -10.99 -22.93
N ASP A 358 6.68 -11.88 -23.87
CA ASP A 358 6.22 -13.24 -23.58
C ASP A 358 7.24 -14.01 -22.75
N ARG A 359 8.54 -13.86 -23.04
CA ARG A 359 9.61 -14.48 -22.24
C ARG A 359 9.70 -13.89 -20.84
N LEU A 360 9.53 -12.58 -20.68
CA LEU A 360 9.50 -11.93 -19.37
C LEU A 360 8.34 -12.43 -18.52
N LEU A 361 7.18 -12.67 -19.15
CA LEU A 361 5.95 -13.04 -18.48
C LEU A 361 5.73 -14.57 -18.32
N HIS A 362 6.45 -15.42 -19.07
CA HIS A 362 6.18 -16.87 -19.20
C HIS A 362 6.06 -17.62 -17.87
N GLU A 363 6.83 -17.22 -16.85
CA GLU A 363 6.89 -17.88 -15.54
C GLU A 363 6.27 -17.04 -14.41
N GLN A 364 5.67 -15.89 -14.73
CA GLN A 364 5.21 -14.94 -13.72
C GLN A 364 3.77 -15.24 -13.29
N ARG A 365 3.62 -15.65 -12.02
CA ARG A 365 2.30 -15.74 -11.39
C ARG A 365 1.88 -14.36 -10.88
N LEU A 366 0.66 -13.95 -11.20
CA LEU A 366 0.06 -12.74 -10.64
C LEU A 366 -0.21 -12.96 -9.15
N SER A 367 0.56 -12.29 -8.30
CA SER A 367 0.34 -12.26 -6.86
C SER A 367 -0.98 -11.55 -6.55
N ARG A 368 -1.79 -12.12 -5.66
CA ARG A 368 -3.07 -11.52 -5.23
C ARG A 368 -2.83 -10.43 -4.17
N PRO A 369 -3.54 -9.29 -4.23
CA PRO A 369 -3.45 -8.26 -3.19
C PRO A 369 -3.95 -8.80 -1.86
N GLN A 370 -3.25 -8.50 -0.78
CA GLN A 370 -3.71 -8.68 0.60
C GLN A 370 -4.95 -7.82 0.89
N ALA A 371 -5.71 -8.19 1.92
CA ALA A 371 -6.84 -7.37 2.35
C ALA A 371 -6.29 -6.07 2.94
N ILE A 372 -6.95 -4.96 2.62
CA ILE A 372 -6.66 -3.68 3.27
C ILE A 372 -6.97 -3.83 4.76
N ASP A 373 -6.05 -3.35 5.61
CA ASP A 373 -6.28 -3.31 7.05
C ASP A 373 -7.52 -2.41 7.34
N PRO A 374 -8.48 -2.85 8.18
CA PRO A 374 -9.63 -2.04 8.56
C PRO A 374 -9.29 -0.62 9.04
N ALA A 375 -8.13 -0.42 9.68
CA ALA A 375 -7.67 0.89 10.15
C ALA A 375 -7.23 1.83 9.01
N ASP A 376 -6.90 1.28 7.85
CA ASP A 376 -6.36 1.98 6.68
C ASP A 376 -7.40 2.19 5.56
N GLU A 377 -8.61 1.62 5.72
CA GLU A 377 -9.66 1.66 4.71
C GLU A 377 -10.00 3.08 4.25
N ASP A 378 -10.09 4.03 5.17
CA ASP A 378 -10.50 5.41 4.85
C ASP A 378 -9.40 6.10 4.03
N GLN A 379 -8.12 5.90 4.36
CA GLN A 379 -6.95 6.42 3.64
C GLN A 379 -6.87 5.84 2.22
N PHE A 380 -7.01 4.51 2.06
CA PHE A 380 -7.04 3.88 0.75
C PHE A 380 -8.24 4.36 -0.08
N ALA A 381 -9.41 4.53 0.53
CA ALA A 381 -10.59 5.09 -0.14
C ALA A 381 -10.35 6.52 -0.63
N ALA A 382 -9.62 7.36 0.12
CA ALA A 382 -9.23 8.69 -0.34
C ALA A 382 -8.25 8.66 -1.52
N LEU A 383 -7.44 7.61 -1.64
CA LEU A 383 -6.59 7.35 -2.81
C LEU A 383 -7.36 6.69 -3.98
N GLY A 384 -8.67 6.48 -3.84
CA GLY A 384 -9.51 5.88 -4.88
C GLY A 384 -9.52 4.36 -4.89
N TYR A 385 -9.08 3.72 -3.81
CA TYR A 385 -9.02 2.26 -3.67
C TYR A 385 -10.14 1.76 -2.76
N LEU A 386 -10.91 0.78 -3.26
CA LEU A 386 -11.94 0.11 -2.47
C LEU A 386 -11.57 -1.34 -2.25
N GLY A 387 -11.75 -1.81 -1.01
CA GLY A 387 -11.49 -3.19 -0.63
C GLY A 387 -12.31 -4.17 -1.47
N SER A 388 -11.62 -5.15 -2.04
CA SER A 388 -12.20 -6.17 -2.89
C SER A 388 -11.30 -7.40 -2.87
N PRO A 389 -11.83 -8.64 -2.82
CA PRO A 389 -11.05 -9.80 -3.22
C PRO A 389 -10.67 -9.68 -4.69
N LEU A 390 -9.69 -10.48 -5.13
CA LEU A 390 -9.39 -10.60 -6.54
C LEU A 390 -10.58 -11.27 -7.25
N PHE A 391 -11.07 -10.64 -8.30
CA PHE A 391 -12.07 -11.19 -9.20
C PHE A 391 -11.39 -11.64 -10.50
N GLY A 392 -11.98 -12.63 -11.15
CA GLY A 392 -11.59 -13.01 -12.51
C GLY A 392 -11.89 -11.90 -13.52
N PRO A 393 -11.43 -12.05 -14.77
CA PRO A 393 -11.77 -11.11 -15.82
C PRO A 393 -13.28 -11.00 -15.99
N ALA A 394 -13.78 -9.78 -16.11
CA ALA A 394 -15.20 -9.55 -16.36
C ALA A 394 -15.65 -10.31 -17.64
N PRO A 395 -16.84 -10.95 -17.65
CA PRO A 395 -17.30 -11.74 -18.80
C PRO A 395 -17.39 -10.95 -20.11
N GLU A 396 -17.61 -9.64 -20.00
CA GLU A 396 -17.68 -8.69 -21.10
C GLU A 396 -16.71 -7.54 -20.80
N PRO A 397 -15.58 -7.44 -21.52
CA PRO A 397 -14.67 -6.32 -21.37
C PRO A 397 -15.35 -5.00 -21.69
N LEU A 398 -15.04 -3.97 -20.91
CA LEU A 398 -15.53 -2.61 -21.16
C LEU A 398 -14.78 -2.00 -22.34
N GLY A 399 -15.48 -1.27 -23.21
CA GLY A 399 -14.82 -0.36 -24.15
C GLY A 399 -14.16 0.81 -23.41
N ALA A 400 -13.18 1.47 -24.03
CA ALA A 400 -12.40 2.54 -23.38
C ALA A 400 -13.27 3.65 -22.74
N ASP A 401 -14.31 4.11 -23.43
CA ASP A 401 -15.23 5.14 -22.89
C ASP A 401 -16.05 4.64 -21.69
N GLN A 402 -16.41 3.35 -21.70
CA GLN A 402 -17.15 2.72 -20.60
C GLN A 402 -16.22 2.53 -19.39
N GLU A 403 -14.99 2.10 -19.62
CA GLU A 403 -13.98 1.95 -18.58
C GLU A 403 -13.68 3.29 -17.89
N ALA A 404 -13.47 4.36 -18.67
CA ALA A 404 -13.27 5.71 -18.13
C ALA A 404 -14.46 6.17 -17.27
N TRP A 405 -15.69 5.96 -17.77
CA TRP A 405 -16.92 6.31 -17.04
C TRP A 405 -17.10 5.52 -15.73
N VAL A 406 -16.77 4.22 -15.75
CA VAL A 406 -16.81 3.36 -14.56
C VAL A 406 -15.77 3.82 -13.54
N LEU A 407 -14.54 4.10 -14.00
CA LEU A 407 -13.44 4.55 -13.15
C LEU A 407 -13.76 5.87 -12.45
N GLU A 408 -14.31 6.85 -13.17
CA GLU A 408 -14.69 8.14 -12.61
C GLU A 408 -15.70 7.99 -11.46
N ARG A 409 -16.75 7.20 -11.66
CA ARG A 409 -17.78 6.94 -10.65
C ARG A 409 -17.28 6.11 -9.49
N HIS A 410 -16.43 5.13 -9.77
CA HIS A 410 -15.80 4.30 -8.74
C HIS A 410 -14.91 5.15 -7.83
N ARG A 411 -14.09 6.04 -8.41
CA ARG A 411 -13.29 7.02 -7.66
C ARG A 411 -14.16 7.98 -6.86
N ALA A 412 -15.27 8.46 -7.43
CA ALA A 412 -16.23 9.28 -6.70
C ALA A 412 -16.84 8.53 -5.50
N ALA A 413 -17.19 7.25 -5.66
CA ALA A 413 -17.66 6.41 -4.56
C ALA A 413 -16.60 6.25 -3.47
N ALA A 414 -15.34 6.04 -3.85
CA ALA A 414 -14.22 5.90 -2.92
C ALA A 414 -13.98 7.18 -2.10
N VAL A 415 -13.99 8.35 -2.74
CA VAL A 415 -13.91 9.64 -2.05
C VAL A 415 -15.09 9.85 -1.09
N LEU A 416 -16.30 9.46 -1.48
CA LEU A 416 -17.46 9.54 -0.58
C LEU A 416 -17.34 8.57 0.61
N ILE A 417 -16.74 7.39 0.41
CA ILE A 417 -16.45 6.43 1.49
C ILE A 417 -15.41 7.01 2.45
N SER A 418 -14.35 7.64 1.96
CA SER A 418 -13.34 8.27 2.82
C SER A 418 -13.90 9.45 3.64
N GLN A 419 -14.89 10.15 3.09
CA GLN A 419 -15.72 11.16 3.78
C GLN A 419 -16.80 10.56 4.69
N LYS A 420 -16.90 9.23 4.71
CA LYS A 420 -17.91 8.45 5.44
C LYS A 420 -19.35 8.76 5.03
N ASP A 421 -19.56 9.33 3.85
CA ASP A 421 -20.87 9.48 3.21
C ASP A 421 -21.24 8.21 2.44
N TYR A 422 -21.51 7.16 3.23
CA TYR A 422 -21.82 5.84 2.68
C TYR A 422 -23.10 5.83 1.84
N VAL A 423 -24.07 6.71 2.13
CA VAL A 423 -25.33 6.75 1.38
C VAL A 423 -25.10 7.30 -0.02
N ALA A 424 -24.35 8.39 -0.16
CA ALA A 424 -23.99 8.92 -1.47
C ALA A 424 -23.09 7.95 -2.25
N ALA A 425 -22.14 7.29 -1.56
CA ALA A 425 -21.28 6.28 -2.17
C ALA A 425 -22.07 5.06 -2.70
N VAL A 426 -23.08 4.58 -1.96
CA VAL A 426 -24.01 3.56 -2.45
C VAL A 426 -24.66 4.00 -3.75
N GLY A 427 -25.06 5.28 -3.85
CA GLY A 427 -25.63 5.84 -5.08
C GLY A 427 -24.69 5.73 -6.29
N GLN A 428 -23.42 6.09 -6.12
CA GLN A 428 -22.40 5.99 -7.18
C GLN A 428 -22.20 4.55 -7.66
N LEU A 429 -22.04 3.59 -6.73
CA LEU A 429 -21.88 2.17 -7.09
C LEU A 429 -23.15 1.59 -7.72
N GLN A 430 -24.34 2.03 -7.29
CA GLN A 430 -25.62 1.64 -7.90
C GLN A 430 -25.76 2.10 -9.35
N GLU A 431 -25.26 3.29 -9.70
CA GLU A 431 -25.24 3.73 -11.10
C GLU A 431 -24.40 2.82 -11.99
N ILE A 432 -23.23 2.39 -11.49
CA ILE A 432 -22.35 1.45 -12.20
C ILE A 432 -23.04 0.11 -12.35
N THR A 433 -23.54 -0.49 -11.27
CA THR A 433 -24.18 -1.82 -11.33
C THR A 433 -25.47 -1.84 -12.16
N ARG A 434 -26.16 -0.70 -12.34
CA ARG A 434 -27.34 -0.60 -13.22
C ARG A 434 -26.98 -0.66 -14.71
N THR A 435 -25.83 -0.11 -15.07
CA THR A 435 -25.34 -0.03 -16.47
C THR A 435 -24.45 -1.21 -16.82
N HIS A 436 -23.64 -1.66 -15.87
CA HIS A 436 -22.69 -2.76 -15.97
C HIS A 436 -22.94 -3.81 -14.86
N PRO A 437 -24.08 -4.52 -14.88
CA PRO A 437 -24.48 -5.44 -13.81
C PRO A 437 -23.57 -6.67 -13.65
N ARG A 438 -22.75 -6.95 -14.66
CA ARG A 438 -21.83 -8.09 -14.73
C ARG A 438 -20.41 -7.78 -14.24
N LEU A 439 -20.19 -6.64 -13.57
CA LEU A 439 -18.92 -6.35 -12.89
C LEU A 439 -18.97 -6.91 -11.45
N PRO A 440 -18.38 -8.09 -11.17
CA PRO A 440 -18.53 -8.76 -9.89
C PRO A 440 -17.90 -7.97 -8.72
N ALA A 441 -16.75 -7.32 -8.95
CA ALA A 441 -16.11 -6.50 -7.93
C ALA A 441 -16.97 -5.32 -7.47
N VAL A 442 -17.63 -4.63 -8.40
CA VAL A 442 -18.51 -3.49 -8.07
C VAL A 442 -19.77 -3.97 -7.35
N GLN A 443 -20.34 -5.12 -7.75
CA GLN A 443 -21.46 -5.74 -7.04
C GLN A 443 -21.07 -6.15 -5.62
N TYR A 444 -19.86 -6.69 -5.43
CA TYR A 444 -19.31 -7.03 -4.13
C TYR A 444 -19.14 -5.80 -3.25
N GLN A 445 -18.45 -4.76 -3.75
CA GLN A 445 -18.24 -3.50 -3.04
C GLN A 445 -19.58 -2.84 -2.65
N LEU A 446 -20.56 -2.85 -3.56
CA LEU A 446 -21.91 -2.37 -3.27
C LEU A 446 -22.58 -3.19 -2.16
N GLY A 447 -22.45 -4.52 -2.20
CA GLY A 447 -22.95 -5.41 -1.16
C GLY A 447 -22.36 -5.13 0.21
N MET A 448 -21.02 -5.03 0.31
CA MET A 448 -20.32 -4.71 1.54
C MET A 448 -20.75 -3.34 2.11
N LEU A 449 -20.88 -2.33 1.26
CA LEU A 449 -21.29 -0.99 1.67
C LEU A 449 -22.77 -0.92 2.08
N LEU A 450 -23.65 -1.63 1.39
CA LEU A 450 -25.06 -1.77 1.78
C LEU A 450 -25.20 -2.46 3.14
N GLY A 451 -24.39 -3.49 3.39
CA GLY A 451 -24.31 -4.17 4.68
C GLY A 451 -23.89 -3.21 5.79
N ARG A 452 -22.86 -2.40 5.52
CA ARG A 452 -22.36 -1.36 6.45
C ARG A 452 -23.44 -0.35 6.85
N VAL A 453 -24.35 0.03 5.94
CA VAL A 453 -25.46 0.94 6.26
C VAL A 453 -26.73 0.23 6.78
N GLY A 454 -26.65 -1.08 7.05
CA GLY A 454 -27.73 -1.88 7.63
C GLY A 454 -28.83 -2.27 6.65
N ARG A 455 -28.58 -2.19 5.33
CA ARG A 455 -29.52 -2.61 4.28
C ARG A 455 -29.26 -4.08 3.92
N VAL A 456 -29.46 -4.97 4.89
CA VAL A 456 -29.06 -6.39 4.83
C VAL A 456 -29.62 -7.10 3.59
N GLU A 457 -30.91 -6.95 3.29
CA GLU A 457 -31.53 -7.63 2.15
C GLU A 457 -31.02 -7.11 0.80
N ASP A 458 -30.66 -5.83 0.73
CA ASP A 458 -30.14 -5.23 -0.49
C ASP A 458 -28.67 -5.62 -0.70
N ALA A 459 -27.92 -5.69 0.41
CA ALA A 459 -26.54 -6.17 0.44
C ALA A 459 -26.46 -7.62 -0.04
N GLU A 460 -27.31 -8.49 0.50
CA GLU A 460 -27.40 -9.89 0.09
C GLU A 460 -27.71 -10.00 -1.41
N ARG A 461 -28.67 -9.22 -1.93
CA ARG A 461 -28.99 -9.21 -3.37
C ARG A 461 -27.81 -8.80 -4.26
N ALA A 462 -27.01 -7.83 -3.83
CA ALA A 462 -25.81 -7.39 -4.56
C ALA A 462 -24.70 -8.45 -4.51
N LEU A 463 -24.42 -9.03 -3.35
CA LEU A 463 -23.44 -10.12 -3.21
C LEU A 463 -23.84 -11.36 -4.02
N GLN A 464 -25.13 -11.72 -4.02
CA GLN A 464 -25.64 -12.80 -4.88
C GLN A 464 -25.56 -12.45 -6.37
N ALA A 465 -25.56 -11.16 -6.75
CA ALA A 465 -25.30 -10.75 -8.13
C ALA A 465 -23.85 -10.99 -8.53
N ALA A 466 -22.90 -10.70 -7.63
CA ALA A 466 -21.49 -11.07 -7.83
C ALA A 466 -21.33 -12.61 -7.96
N ALA A 467 -21.97 -13.38 -7.06
CA ALA A 467 -21.91 -14.85 -7.07
C ALA A 467 -22.56 -15.50 -8.32
N ARG A 468 -23.44 -14.79 -9.04
CA ARG A 468 -23.97 -15.28 -10.33
C ARG A 468 -22.95 -15.18 -11.45
N VAL A 469 -22.02 -14.23 -11.36
CA VAL A 469 -20.94 -14.06 -12.33
C VAL A 469 -19.77 -14.96 -11.98
N GLU A 470 -19.41 -15.02 -10.69
CA GLU A 470 -18.36 -15.89 -10.17
C GLU A 470 -18.92 -16.88 -9.14
N PRO A 471 -19.54 -17.99 -9.59
CA PRO A 471 -20.16 -18.97 -8.70
C PRO A 471 -19.15 -19.72 -7.82
N ASP A 472 -17.90 -19.84 -8.29
CA ASP A 472 -16.84 -20.62 -7.66
C ASP A 472 -15.92 -19.76 -6.77
N ASN A 473 -16.24 -18.48 -6.57
CA ASN A 473 -15.41 -17.58 -5.76
C ASN A 473 -15.79 -17.70 -4.26
N PRO A 474 -14.90 -18.25 -3.40
CA PRO A 474 -15.19 -18.49 -1.99
C PRO A 474 -15.39 -17.20 -1.19
N TYR A 475 -14.73 -16.10 -1.57
CA TYR A 475 -14.79 -14.83 -0.86
C TYR A 475 -16.18 -14.19 -0.90
N ILE A 476 -16.93 -14.38 -2.00
CA ILE A 476 -18.29 -13.86 -2.11
C ILE A 476 -19.22 -14.62 -1.13
N ARG A 477 -19.06 -15.94 -1.03
CA ARG A 477 -19.84 -16.77 -0.10
C ARG A 477 -19.51 -16.47 1.35
N ALA A 478 -18.23 -16.29 1.66
CA ALA A 478 -17.78 -15.85 2.98
C ALA A 478 -18.38 -14.49 3.36
N ALA A 479 -18.41 -13.52 2.43
CA ALA A 479 -19.02 -12.22 2.67
C ALA A 479 -20.54 -12.28 2.91
N VAL A 480 -21.28 -13.16 2.22
CA VAL A 480 -22.70 -13.38 2.49
C VAL A 480 -22.91 -13.99 3.88
N ALA A 481 -22.09 -14.97 4.26
CA ALA A 481 -22.15 -15.57 5.59
C ALA A 481 -21.85 -14.54 6.70
N ASP A 482 -20.81 -13.71 6.54
CA ASP A 482 -20.48 -12.63 7.48
C ASP A 482 -21.62 -11.59 7.60
N LEU A 483 -22.18 -11.16 6.47
CA LEU A 483 -23.33 -10.25 6.45
C LEU A 483 -24.52 -10.81 7.26
N LEU A 484 -24.86 -12.08 7.04
CA LEU A 484 -25.97 -12.74 7.73
C LEU A 484 -25.67 -12.99 9.22
N LEU A 485 -24.43 -13.36 9.54
CA LEU A 485 -23.98 -13.53 10.92
C LEU A 485 -24.09 -12.22 11.70
N ARG A 486 -23.58 -11.11 11.16
CA ARG A 486 -23.69 -9.77 11.76
C ARG A 486 -25.14 -9.28 11.87
N ALA A 487 -26.01 -9.74 10.97
CA ALA A 487 -27.45 -9.48 11.03
C ALA A 487 -28.19 -10.37 12.06
N GLY A 488 -27.49 -11.24 12.80
CA GLY A 488 -28.08 -12.14 13.80
C GLY A 488 -28.85 -13.32 13.19
N ARG A 489 -28.48 -13.75 11.98
CA ARG A 489 -29.14 -14.84 11.22
C ARG A 489 -28.17 -16.01 10.98
N PRO A 490 -27.59 -16.63 12.03
CA PRO A 490 -26.54 -17.64 11.85
C PRO A 490 -27.03 -18.90 11.13
N GLN A 491 -28.31 -19.28 11.29
CA GLN A 491 -28.89 -20.43 10.57
C GLN A 491 -28.95 -20.21 9.05
N GLU A 492 -29.09 -18.96 8.60
CA GLU A 492 -29.05 -18.64 7.17
C GLU A 492 -27.61 -18.45 6.68
N ALA A 493 -26.68 -18.09 7.56
CA ALA A 493 -25.26 -17.98 7.26
C ALA A 493 -24.58 -19.35 7.04
N GLU A 494 -25.00 -20.38 7.79
CA GLU A 494 -24.43 -21.74 7.76
C GLU A 494 -24.23 -22.32 6.35
N PRO A 495 -25.26 -22.41 5.47
CA PRO A 495 -25.07 -22.98 4.13
C PRO A 495 -24.10 -22.15 3.27
N HIS A 496 -24.00 -20.84 3.50
CA HIS A 496 -23.06 -19.98 2.80
C HIS A 496 -21.63 -20.16 3.29
N ALA A 497 -21.42 -20.32 4.60
CA ALA A 497 -20.12 -20.60 5.18
C ALA A 497 -19.60 -21.99 4.74
N ALA A 498 -20.45 -23.02 4.79
CA ALA A 498 -20.11 -24.36 4.33
C ALA A 498 -19.72 -24.37 2.84
N LEU A 499 -20.46 -23.64 2.00
CA LEU A 499 -20.13 -23.50 0.58
C LEU A 499 -18.82 -22.73 0.37
N ALA A 500 -18.54 -21.69 1.17
CA ALA A 500 -17.27 -20.97 1.10
C ALA A 500 -16.08 -21.90 1.37
N VAL A 501 -16.19 -22.76 2.40
CA VAL A 501 -15.15 -23.76 2.73
C VAL A 501 -14.96 -24.75 1.57
N ALA A 502 -16.05 -25.31 1.05
CA ALA A 502 -15.99 -26.27 -0.06
C ALA A 502 -15.37 -25.68 -1.33
N LEU A 503 -15.64 -24.41 -1.64
CA LEU A 503 -15.03 -23.71 -2.78
C LEU A 503 -13.54 -23.41 -2.53
N ALA A 504 -13.16 -23.10 -1.29
CA ALA A 504 -11.80 -22.73 -0.92
C ALA A 504 -10.81 -23.91 -0.96
N GLU A 505 -11.27 -25.16 -0.79
CA GLU A 505 -10.41 -26.37 -0.86
C GLU A 505 -9.66 -26.51 -2.19
N HIS A 506 -10.15 -25.85 -3.25
CA HIS A 506 -9.57 -25.88 -4.59
C HIS A 506 -8.85 -24.58 -4.99
N ASP A 507 -8.72 -23.61 -4.09
CA ASP A 507 -8.08 -22.30 -4.34
C ASP A 507 -6.73 -22.19 -3.58
N ASP A 508 -6.36 -20.98 -3.12
CA ASP A 508 -5.16 -20.74 -2.33
C ASP A 508 -5.39 -20.92 -0.81
N GLY A 509 -4.29 -21.05 -0.06
CA GLY A 509 -4.35 -21.19 1.41
C GLY A 509 -5.05 -20.01 2.10
N ARG A 510 -5.09 -18.83 1.48
CA ARG A 510 -5.78 -17.68 2.05
C ARG A 510 -7.29 -17.80 1.94
N ALA A 511 -7.81 -18.30 0.83
CA ALA A 511 -9.22 -18.60 0.68
C ALA A 511 -9.68 -19.59 1.75
N VAL A 512 -8.85 -20.60 2.04
CA VAL A 512 -9.10 -21.57 3.12
C VAL A 512 -9.12 -20.87 4.49
N ALA A 513 -8.16 -19.98 4.77
CA ALA A 513 -8.14 -19.23 6.02
C ALA A 513 -9.39 -18.35 6.21
N VAL A 514 -9.78 -17.59 5.19
CA VAL A 514 -10.96 -16.70 5.25
C VAL A 514 -12.26 -17.50 5.37
N ALA A 515 -12.41 -18.56 4.59
CA ALA A 515 -13.60 -19.41 4.64
C ALA A 515 -13.71 -20.17 5.97
N GLY A 516 -12.59 -20.68 6.48
CA GLY A 516 -12.52 -21.34 7.78
C GLY A 516 -12.80 -20.37 8.93
N GLU A 517 -12.32 -19.13 8.88
CA GLU A 517 -12.63 -18.12 9.89
C GLU A 517 -14.13 -17.85 9.99
N ILE A 518 -14.79 -17.59 8.86
CA ILE A 518 -16.22 -17.31 8.89
C ILE A 518 -17.03 -18.55 9.29
N ALA A 519 -16.64 -19.74 8.84
CA ALA A 519 -17.31 -20.99 9.22
C ALA A 519 -17.16 -21.29 10.72
N ALA A 520 -15.98 -21.04 11.30
CA ALA A 520 -15.75 -21.17 12.74
C ALA A 520 -16.65 -20.22 13.54
N ARG A 521 -16.75 -18.94 13.13
CA ARG A 521 -17.61 -17.94 13.78
C ARG A 521 -19.09 -18.29 13.64
N VAL A 522 -19.54 -18.79 12.49
CA VAL A 522 -20.92 -19.23 12.27
C VAL A 522 -21.26 -20.45 13.12
N ALA A 523 -20.39 -21.47 13.14
CA ALA A 523 -20.58 -22.66 13.98
C ALA A 523 -20.63 -22.29 15.47
N PHE A 524 -19.75 -21.39 15.92
CA PHE A 524 -19.77 -20.87 17.29
C PHE A 524 -21.09 -20.17 17.62
N ALA A 525 -21.63 -19.36 16.71
CA ALA A 525 -22.93 -18.69 16.89
C ALA A 525 -24.14 -19.65 16.84
N LEU A 526 -23.95 -20.89 16.40
CA LEU A 526 -24.94 -21.96 16.40
C LEU A 526 -24.78 -22.92 17.58
N ASP A 527 -23.91 -22.60 18.55
CA ASP A 527 -23.53 -23.45 19.67
C ASP A 527 -22.89 -24.79 19.26
N ASP A 528 -22.29 -24.86 18.07
CA ASP A 528 -21.50 -26.00 17.58
C ASP A 528 -20.00 -25.77 17.85
N GLU A 529 -19.58 -25.98 19.10
CA GLU A 529 -18.20 -25.78 19.55
C GLU A 529 -17.20 -26.70 18.82
N GLU A 530 -17.57 -27.96 18.59
CA GLU A 530 -16.71 -28.95 17.91
C GLU A 530 -16.49 -28.55 16.45
N GLY A 531 -17.55 -28.18 15.74
CA GLY A 531 -17.45 -27.64 14.39
C GLY A 531 -16.65 -26.33 14.34
N ALA A 532 -16.85 -25.44 15.31
CA ALA A 532 -16.12 -24.18 15.37
C ALA A 532 -14.61 -24.38 15.52
N LEU A 533 -14.18 -25.26 16.42
CA LEU A 533 -12.76 -25.58 16.61
C LEU A 533 -12.17 -26.28 15.39
N MET A 534 -12.90 -27.21 14.76
CA MET A 534 -12.44 -27.89 13.55
C MET A 534 -12.15 -26.90 12.40
N GLN A 535 -13.06 -25.94 12.18
CA GLN A 535 -12.88 -24.90 11.16
C GLN A 535 -11.76 -23.93 11.54
N ALA A 536 -11.61 -23.61 12.82
CA ALA A 536 -10.52 -22.77 13.31
C ALA A 536 -9.16 -23.41 13.03
N GLU A 537 -8.97 -24.69 13.36
CA GLU A 537 -7.74 -25.43 13.07
C GLU A 537 -7.44 -25.50 11.57
N ALA A 538 -8.47 -25.61 10.72
CA ALA A 538 -8.29 -25.57 9.28
C ALA A 538 -7.80 -24.21 8.78
N ALA A 539 -8.35 -23.12 9.34
CA ALA A 539 -7.94 -21.77 8.99
C ALA A 539 -6.49 -21.47 9.44
N GLU A 540 -6.11 -21.82 10.67
CA GLU A 540 -4.75 -21.60 11.17
C GLU A 540 -3.70 -22.42 10.43
N ARG A 541 -4.03 -23.64 10.00
CA ARG A 541 -3.13 -24.44 9.14
C ARG A 541 -2.83 -23.75 7.82
N ALA A 542 -3.78 -22.95 7.33
CA ALA A 542 -3.67 -22.26 6.05
C ALA A 542 -3.04 -20.86 6.19
N ASP A 543 -3.31 -20.16 7.29
CA ASP A 543 -2.63 -18.93 7.73
C ASP A 543 -2.18 -19.05 9.19
N PRO A 544 -0.91 -19.44 9.45
CA PRO A 544 -0.38 -19.61 10.81
C PRO A 544 -0.35 -18.32 11.64
N ARG A 545 -0.52 -17.15 11.01
CA ARG A 545 -0.58 -15.86 11.73
C ARG A 545 -1.95 -15.63 12.37
N LEU A 546 -2.98 -16.41 12.01
CA LEU A 546 -4.33 -16.26 12.54
C LEU A 546 -4.46 -17.00 13.88
N PRO A 547 -4.75 -16.34 15.02
CA PRO A 547 -4.91 -17.00 16.32
C PRO A 547 -6.38 -17.41 16.60
N LEU A 548 -7.00 -18.13 15.67
CA LEU A 548 -8.43 -18.42 15.72
C LEU A 548 -8.84 -19.54 16.69
N VAL A 549 -8.02 -20.58 16.87
CA VAL A 549 -8.33 -21.72 17.76
C VAL A 549 -8.45 -21.23 19.20
N GLU A 550 -7.46 -20.48 19.68
CA GLU A 550 -7.47 -19.92 21.03
C GLU A 550 -8.55 -18.83 21.18
N PHE A 551 -8.87 -18.08 20.11
CA PHE A 551 -9.99 -17.14 20.11
C PHE A 551 -11.35 -17.86 20.31
N ILE A 552 -11.63 -18.91 19.54
CA ILE A 552 -12.88 -19.68 19.66
C ILE A 552 -12.96 -20.38 21.01
N ARG A 553 -11.86 -20.97 21.47
CA ARG A 553 -11.77 -21.62 22.78
C ARG A 553 -12.01 -20.63 23.93
N GLY A 554 -11.41 -19.44 23.87
CA GLY A 554 -11.65 -18.37 24.83
C GLY A 554 -13.13 -17.96 24.86
N GLY A 555 -13.77 -17.84 23.70
CA GLY A 555 -15.21 -17.58 23.58
C GLY A 555 -16.07 -18.65 24.25
N ALA A 556 -15.79 -19.93 24.01
CA ALA A 556 -16.51 -21.05 24.61
C ALA A 556 -16.34 -21.10 26.14
N LEU A 557 -15.12 -20.89 26.63
CA LEU A 557 -14.82 -20.82 28.06
C LEU A 557 -15.54 -19.64 28.73
N LEU A 558 -15.59 -18.48 28.07
CA LEU A 558 -16.31 -17.30 28.56
C LEU A 558 -17.82 -17.58 28.65
N ALA A 559 -18.41 -18.17 27.61
CA ALA A 559 -19.82 -18.58 27.61
C ALA A 559 -20.14 -19.61 28.71
N GLY A 560 -19.18 -20.50 29.01
CA GLY A 560 -19.25 -21.45 30.12
C GLY A 560 -18.97 -20.86 31.52
N GLY A 561 -18.71 -19.56 31.64
CA GLY A 561 -18.43 -18.88 32.91
C GLY A 561 -17.05 -19.15 33.50
N LYS A 562 -16.12 -19.72 32.73
CA LYS A 562 -14.75 -20.03 33.15
C LYS A 562 -13.81 -18.88 32.82
N HIS A 563 -13.98 -17.77 33.54
CA HIS A 563 -13.35 -16.49 33.19
C HIS A 563 -11.81 -16.51 33.22
N GLU A 564 -11.17 -17.18 34.19
CA GLU A 564 -9.70 -17.27 34.23
C GLU A 564 -9.12 -18.09 33.06
N GLU A 565 -9.77 -19.20 32.70
CA GLU A 565 -9.35 -20.02 31.57
C GLU A 565 -9.58 -19.28 30.24
N ALA A 566 -10.69 -18.56 30.13
CA ALA A 566 -10.99 -17.72 28.96
C ALA A 566 -9.94 -16.62 28.78
N LEU A 567 -9.55 -15.94 29.86
CA LEU A 567 -8.51 -14.92 29.81
C LEU A 567 -7.19 -15.49 29.28
N ALA A 568 -6.76 -16.64 29.79
CA ALA A 568 -5.52 -17.28 29.35
C ALA A 568 -5.57 -17.66 27.86
N ALA A 569 -6.70 -18.17 27.37
CA ALA A 569 -6.89 -18.48 25.96
C ALA A 569 -6.83 -17.22 25.08
N PHE A 570 -7.53 -16.16 25.46
CA PHE A 570 -7.50 -14.91 24.70
C PHE A 570 -6.14 -14.20 24.74
N GLU A 571 -5.42 -14.22 25.86
CA GLU A 571 -4.04 -13.73 25.95
C GLU A 571 -3.12 -14.55 25.04
N ALA A 572 -3.32 -15.86 24.98
CA ALA A 572 -2.65 -16.74 24.03
C ALA A 572 -3.08 -16.51 22.59
N ALA A 573 -4.13 -15.73 22.30
CA ALA A 573 -4.51 -15.28 20.97
C ALA A 573 -4.08 -13.84 20.65
N ALA A 574 -3.50 -13.10 21.61
CA ALA A 574 -3.18 -11.69 21.45
C ALA A 574 -2.19 -11.43 20.29
N PRO A 575 -2.35 -10.32 19.53
CA PRO A 575 -1.49 -9.99 18.40
C PRO A 575 -0.06 -9.72 18.84
N ASN A 576 0.91 -10.17 18.04
CA ASN A 576 2.34 -9.96 18.21
C ASN A 576 3.04 -10.02 16.83
N GLU A 577 4.38 -10.06 16.79
CA GLU A 577 5.14 -10.09 15.52
C GLU A 577 4.69 -11.23 14.57
N ASP A 578 4.34 -12.38 15.16
CA ASP A 578 3.94 -13.59 14.44
C ASP A 578 2.42 -13.70 14.23
N ARG A 579 1.60 -12.85 14.86
CA ARG A 579 0.13 -12.99 14.88
C ARG A 579 -0.58 -11.72 14.45
N ARG A 580 -1.49 -11.87 13.48
CA ARG A 580 -2.35 -10.77 13.04
C ARG A 580 -3.49 -10.52 14.04
N PRO A 581 -3.97 -9.26 14.17
CA PRO A 581 -5.18 -8.95 14.91
C PRO A 581 -6.42 -9.69 14.39
N ILE A 582 -7.35 -10.01 15.30
CA ILE A 582 -8.67 -10.59 14.99
C ILE A 582 -9.76 -9.69 15.59
N GLU A 583 -10.78 -9.36 14.80
CA GLU A 583 -11.91 -8.53 15.25
C GLU A 583 -12.66 -9.22 16.40
N GLY A 584 -12.88 -8.46 17.47
CA GLY A 584 -13.58 -8.89 18.68
C GLY A 584 -12.66 -9.44 19.78
N LEU A 585 -11.39 -9.74 19.50
CA LEU A 585 -10.49 -10.34 20.49
C LEU A 585 -10.24 -9.41 21.67
N HIS A 586 -9.89 -8.15 21.43
CA HIS A 586 -9.64 -7.21 22.53
C HIS A 586 -10.94 -6.80 23.22
N PHE A 587 -12.06 -6.75 22.50
CA PHE A 587 -13.37 -6.62 23.12
C PHE A 587 -13.63 -7.76 24.14
N LEU A 588 -13.45 -9.02 23.74
CA LEU A 588 -13.69 -10.18 24.60
C LEU A 588 -12.69 -10.29 25.75
N LEU A 589 -11.42 -9.90 25.54
CA LEU A 589 -10.44 -9.73 26.63
C LEU A 589 -10.94 -8.72 27.67
N GLY A 590 -11.41 -7.56 27.21
CA GLY A 590 -11.96 -6.52 28.07
C GLY A 590 -13.17 -7.01 28.87
N GLU A 591 -14.15 -7.65 28.22
CA GLU A 591 -15.32 -8.23 28.89
C GLU A 591 -14.93 -9.31 29.92
N THR A 592 -13.97 -10.17 29.59
CA THR A 592 -13.46 -11.20 30.50
C THR A 592 -12.81 -10.58 31.74
N LEU A 593 -12.01 -9.53 31.56
CA LEU A 593 -11.39 -8.79 32.66
C LEU A 593 -12.43 -8.05 33.52
N MET A 594 -13.51 -7.54 32.92
CA MET A 594 -14.64 -6.97 33.66
C MET A 594 -15.29 -8.02 34.57
N HIS A 595 -15.54 -9.24 34.08
CA HIS A 595 -16.06 -10.35 34.89
C HIS A 595 -15.12 -10.74 36.03
N LEU A 596 -13.80 -10.60 35.84
CA LEU A 596 -12.77 -10.85 36.86
C LEU A 596 -12.54 -9.66 37.81
N GLY A 597 -13.27 -8.55 37.65
CA GLY A 597 -13.11 -7.36 38.49
C GLY A 597 -11.81 -6.57 38.25
N ARG A 598 -11.28 -6.59 37.02
CA ARG A 598 -10.04 -5.91 36.58
C ARG A 598 -10.33 -4.78 35.57
N PRO A 599 -11.09 -3.74 35.94
CA PRO A 599 -11.56 -2.71 34.99
C PRO A 599 -10.44 -1.84 34.39
N ASP A 600 -9.37 -1.57 35.13
CA ASP A 600 -8.25 -0.76 34.64
C ASP A 600 -7.54 -1.43 33.45
N GLU A 601 -7.44 -2.75 33.47
CA GLU A 601 -6.86 -3.53 32.39
C GLU A 601 -7.85 -3.69 31.22
N ALA A 602 -9.14 -3.83 31.52
CA ALA A 602 -10.20 -3.89 30.51
C ALA A 602 -10.26 -2.62 29.63
N GLU A 603 -10.07 -1.43 30.22
CA GLU A 603 -10.05 -0.17 29.47
C GLU A 603 -8.99 -0.17 28.36
N ALA A 604 -7.78 -0.69 28.64
CA ALA A 604 -6.70 -0.75 27.66
C ALA A 604 -7.09 -1.62 26.46
N HIS A 605 -7.78 -2.73 26.70
CA HIS A 605 -8.24 -3.62 25.64
C HIS A 605 -9.39 -3.00 24.82
N PHE A 606 -10.38 -2.35 25.43
CA PHE A 606 -11.42 -1.68 24.64
C PHE A 606 -10.85 -0.54 23.76
N ARG A 607 -9.82 0.18 24.25
CA ARG A 607 -9.10 1.17 23.43
C ARG A 607 -8.31 0.50 22.30
N ALA A 608 -7.66 -0.64 22.55
CA ALA A 608 -6.94 -1.39 21.52
C ALA A 608 -7.88 -1.89 20.43
N GLU A 609 -9.05 -2.43 20.78
CA GLU A 609 -10.08 -2.85 19.82
C GLU A 609 -10.53 -1.68 18.94
N ARG A 610 -10.81 -0.51 19.52
CA ARG A 610 -11.19 0.70 18.75
C ARG A 610 -10.08 1.20 17.82
N ARG A 611 -8.82 0.97 18.16
CA ARG A 611 -7.68 1.36 17.31
C ARG A 611 -7.53 0.42 16.12
N LEU A 612 -7.63 -0.88 16.35
CA LEU A 612 -7.43 -1.93 15.33
C LEU A 612 -8.68 -2.14 14.47
N PHE A 613 -9.86 -2.01 15.08
CA PHE A 613 -11.16 -2.16 14.45
C PHE A 613 -12.05 -0.95 14.80
N PRO A 614 -11.81 0.23 14.18
CA PRO A 614 -12.50 1.48 14.53
C PRO A 614 -14.01 1.43 14.37
N ARG A 615 -14.55 0.41 13.68
CA ARG A 615 -15.97 0.25 13.46
C ARG A 615 -16.65 -0.77 14.38
N ASN A 616 -15.92 -1.36 15.32
CA ASN A 616 -16.49 -2.29 16.30
C ASN A 616 -17.31 -1.52 17.36
N LEU A 617 -18.64 -1.53 17.21
CA LEU A 617 -19.57 -0.84 18.10
C LEU A 617 -19.50 -1.31 19.55
N CYS A 618 -19.29 -2.62 19.77
CA CYS A 618 -19.25 -3.21 21.11
C CYS A 618 -18.14 -2.61 21.96
N ALA A 619 -16.98 -2.31 21.36
CA ALA A 619 -15.86 -1.69 22.05
C ALA A 619 -16.18 -0.27 22.55
N TYR A 620 -16.96 0.51 21.80
CA TYR A 620 -17.42 1.83 22.23
C TYR A 620 -18.46 1.72 23.34
N GLU A 621 -19.39 0.77 23.23
CA GLU A 621 -20.43 0.52 24.24
C GLU A 621 -19.81 0.18 25.59
N SER A 622 -18.96 -0.85 25.65
CA SER A 622 -18.33 -1.30 26.89
C SER A 622 -17.41 -0.25 27.49
N LEU A 623 -16.62 0.45 26.68
CA LEU A 623 -15.76 1.53 27.16
C LEU A 623 -16.56 2.70 27.73
N ALA A 624 -17.66 3.09 27.09
CA ALA A 624 -18.51 4.18 27.58
C ALA A 624 -19.17 3.82 28.92
N VAL A 625 -19.63 2.57 29.08
CA VAL A 625 -20.20 2.07 30.34
C VAL A 625 -19.15 2.07 31.45
N LEU A 626 -17.97 1.48 31.19
CA LEU A 626 -16.86 1.43 32.15
C LEU A 626 -16.46 2.83 32.61
N LEU A 627 -16.27 3.77 31.69
CA LEU A 627 -15.89 5.15 32.01
C LEU A 627 -16.99 5.90 32.77
N HIS A 628 -18.26 5.59 32.52
CA HIS A 628 -19.38 6.16 33.25
C HIS A 628 -19.41 5.67 34.71
N GLU A 629 -19.22 4.36 34.92
CA GLU A 629 -19.10 3.78 36.28
C GLU A 629 -17.91 4.34 37.04
N ALA A 630 -16.79 4.58 36.35
CA ALA A 630 -15.62 5.27 36.88
C ALA A 630 -15.80 6.80 37.07
N GLN A 631 -16.99 7.34 36.79
CA GLN A 631 -17.34 8.77 36.90
C GLN A 631 -16.44 9.71 36.07
N ARG A 632 -15.87 9.22 34.96
CA ARG A 632 -15.00 9.98 34.05
C ARG A 632 -15.78 10.64 32.92
N ALA A 633 -16.65 11.59 33.27
CA ALA A 633 -17.60 12.22 32.35
C ALA A 633 -16.96 12.81 31.07
N GLY A 634 -15.76 13.40 31.16
CA GLY A 634 -15.04 13.92 29.99
C GLY A 634 -14.62 12.83 29.01
N ALA A 635 -14.12 11.70 29.53
CA ALA A 635 -13.72 10.56 28.70
C ALA A 635 -14.94 9.85 28.08
N VAL A 636 -16.07 9.77 28.80
CA VAL A 636 -17.33 9.29 28.24
C VAL A 636 -17.74 10.13 27.03
N GLN A 637 -17.64 11.46 27.15
CA GLN A 637 -17.97 12.35 26.04
C GLN A 637 -17.09 12.11 24.82
N GLU A 638 -15.78 12.03 25.03
CA GLU A 638 -14.80 11.73 23.96
C GLU A 638 -15.15 10.44 23.22
N VAL A 639 -15.47 9.36 23.96
CA VAL A 639 -15.83 8.06 23.37
C VAL A 639 -17.12 8.14 22.56
N LEU A 640 -18.16 8.82 23.08
CA LEU A 640 -19.45 8.90 22.40
C LEU A 640 -19.44 9.84 21.19
N GLU A 641 -18.62 10.88 21.20
CA GLU A 641 -18.38 11.74 20.03
C GLU A 641 -17.61 10.95 18.96
N ALA A 642 -16.51 10.29 19.35
CA ALA A 642 -15.72 9.44 18.45
C ALA A 642 -16.51 8.26 17.86
N LEU A 643 -17.52 7.74 18.56
CA LEU A 643 -18.40 6.68 18.05
C LEU A 643 -19.17 7.14 16.81
N VAL A 644 -19.77 8.33 16.85
CA VAL A 644 -20.57 8.85 15.74
C VAL A 644 -19.69 9.16 14.54
N ASP A 645 -18.46 9.61 14.79
CA ASP A 645 -17.48 9.92 13.75
C ASP A 645 -16.89 8.65 13.12
N ALA A 646 -16.59 7.63 13.91
CA ALA A 646 -16.03 6.37 13.41
C ALA A 646 -17.08 5.48 12.72
N VAL A 647 -18.32 5.48 13.23
CA VAL A 647 -19.42 4.66 12.71
C VAL A 647 -20.65 5.52 12.39
N PRO A 648 -20.59 6.37 11.33
CA PRO A 648 -21.69 7.25 10.96
C PRO A 648 -22.79 6.50 10.18
N THR A 649 -23.30 5.43 10.79
CA THR A 649 -24.37 4.57 10.27
C THR A 649 -25.63 4.73 11.14
N PRO A 650 -26.83 4.36 10.64
CA PRO A 650 -28.05 4.43 11.45
C PRO A 650 -27.95 3.68 12.78
N GLU A 651 -27.15 2.62 12.84
CA GLU A 651 -26.89 1.86 14.06
C GLU A 651 -25.94 2.57 15.01
N GLY A 652 -24.81 3.10 14.52
CA GLY A 652 -23.88 3.88 15.36
C GLY A 652 -24.55 5.09 16.02
N TYR A 653 -25.37 5.84 15.27
CA TYR A 653 -26.18 6.93 15.84
C TYR A 653 -27.22 6.45 16.87
N ARG A 654 -27.81 5.27 16.66
CA ARG A 654 -28.78 4.68 17.61
C ARG A 654 -28.08 4.28 18.92
N THR A 655 -26.93 3.62 18.81
CA THR A 655 -26.08 3.25 19.94
C THR A 655 -25.63 4.49 20.70
N ALA A 656 -25.09 5.50 20.01
CA ALA A 656 -24.68 6.76 20.64
C ALA A 656 -25.84 7.45 21.38
N ALA A 657 -27.03 7.55 20.77
CA ALA A 657 -28.19 8.15 21.42
C ALA A 657 -28.66 7.36 22.65
N ARG A 658 -28.60 6.03 22.61
CA ARG A 658 -28.90 5.16 23.76
C ARG A 658 -27.91 5.39 24.89
N LEU A 659 -26.60 5.40 24.59
CA LEU A 659 -25.54 5.63 25.57
C LEU A 659 -25.63 7.03 26.19
N TRP A 660 -25.85 8.08 25.39
CA TRP A 660 -26.07 9.44 25.91
C TRP A 660 -27.25 9.53 26.88
N THR A 661 -28.31 8.75 26.63
CA THR A 661 -29.45 8.67 27.53
C THR A 661 -29.07 7.95 28.84
N ALA A 662 -28.35 6.83 28.73
CA ALA A 662 -27.91 6.03 29.87
C ALA A 662 -26.98 6.82 30.81
N VAL A 663 -26.10 7.66 30.27
CA VAL A 663 -25.19 8.51 31.06
C VAL A 663 -25.83 9.81 31.56
N GLY A 664 -27.16 9.95 31.46
CA GLY A 664 -27.91 11.07 32.01
C GLY A 664 -27.89 12.36 31.18
N GLN A 665 -27.58 12.28 29.88
CA GLN A 665 -27.54 13.45 28.98
C GLN A 665 -28.59 13.36 27.83
N PRO A 666 -29.89 13.41 28.15
CA PRO A 666 -30.96 13.27 27.15
C PRO A 666 -30.97 14.37 26.08
N ALA A 667 -30.46 15.56 26.39
CA ALA A 667 -30.33 16.65 25.42
C ALA A 667 -29.33 16.32 24.30
N ARG A 668 -28.18 15.71 24.64
CA ARG A 668 -27.21 15.23 23.64
C ARG A 668 -27.76 14.05 22.86
N ALA A 669 -28.48 13.13 23.51
CA ALA A 669 -29.17 12.05 22.81
C ALA A 669 -30.18 12.58 21.77
N ALA A 670 -30.93 13.63 22.11
CA ALA A 670 -31.85 14.29 21.18
C ALA A 670 -31.11 14.97 20.01
N ALA A 671 -29.98 15.61 20.27
CA ALA A 671 -29.13 16.21 19.23
C ALA A 671 -28.57 15.15 18.25
N VAL A 672 -28.07 14.03 18.77
CA VAL A 672 -27.59 12.89 17.95
C VAL A 672 -28.72 12.32 17.10
N LYS A 673 -29.92 12.15 17.66
CA LYS A 673 -31.11 11.72 16.88
C LYS A 673 -31.50 12.73 15.80
N ALA A 674 -31.41 14.03 16.08
CA ALA A 674 -31.69 15.08 15.09
C ALA A 674 -30.66 15.06 13.96
N ALA A 675 -29.37 14.92 14.28
CA ALA A 675 -28.29 14.77 13.30
C ALA A 675 -28.47 13.51 12.44
N ALA A 676 -28.89 12.39 13.04
CA ALA A 676 -29.22 11.18 12.29
C ALA A 676 -30.38 11.40 11.31
N ARG A 677 -31.46 12.09 11.74
CA ARG A 677 -32.60 12.43 10.88
C ARG A 677 -32.20 13.33 9.70
N GLU A 678 -31.28 14.26 9.94
CA GLU A 678 -30.73 15.13 8.89
C GLU A 678 -29.91 14.34 7.87
N ARG A 679 -28.94 13.55 8.37
CA ARG A 679 -28.00 12.78 7.56
C ARG A 679 -28.69 11.68 6.75
N PHE A 680 -29.67 11.01 7.33
CA PHE A 680 -30.37 9.89 6.69
C PHE A 680 -31.75 10.25 6.14
N ARG A 681 -32.05 11.54 5.93
CA ARG A 681 -33.39 12.04 5.55
C ARG A 681 -34.02 11.35 4.32
N GLN A 682 -33.21 10.80 3.42
CA GLN A 682 -33.65 10.06 2.24
C GLN A 682 -33.49 8.52 2.33
N GLY A 683 -33.14 7.98 3.51
CA GLY A 683 -32.97 6.55 3.75
C GLY A 683 -34.14 5.91 4.52
N PRO A 684 -34.45 4.61 4.28
CA PRO A 684 -35.57 3.92 4.93
C PRO A 684 -35.43 3.74 6.47
N SER A 685 -34.31 4.13 7.09
CA SER A 685 -34.02 3.87 8.51
C SER A 685 -34.53 4.95 9.47
N VAL A 686 -34.92 6.15 8.99
CA VAL A 686 -35.33 7.26 9.86
C VAL A 686 -36.57 6.92 10.70
N ALA A 687 -37.44 6.05 10.19
CA ALA A 687 -38.65 5.60 10.88
C ALA A 687 -38.40 4.66 12.07
N ARG A 688 -37.19 4.11 12.26
CA ARG A 688 -36.85 3.13 13.32
C ARG A 688 -35.98 3.69 14.45
N LEU A 689 -35.84 5.00 14.56
CA LEU A 689 -35.03 5.65 15.62
C LEU A 689 -35.81 5.89 16.95
N GLU A 690 -37.04 5.42 17.04
CA GLU A 690 -37.89 5.49 18.25
C GLU A 690 -37.77 4.18 19.06
N PRO A 691 -37.67 4.24 20.41
CA PRO A 691 -37.62 3.04 21.24
C PRO A 691 -39.03 2.44 21.35
N GLY A 692 -39.32 1.32 20.67
CA GLY A 692 -40.62 0.66 20.84
C GLY A 692 -41.09 -0.40 19.85
N ALA A 693 -40.27 -0.94 18.95
CA ALA A 693 -40.69 -2.07 18.12
C ALA A 693 -39.78 -3.28 18.35
N ARG A 694 -40.16 -4.11 19.33
CA ARG A 694 -39.72 -5.52 19.34
C ARG A 694 -40.17 -6.17 18.03
N ARG A 695 -39.24 -6.85 17.36
CA ARG A 695 -39.54 -8.10 16.66
C ARG A 695 -38.43 -9.07 16.97
#